data_AF-A0A2K5KVI1-F1
#
_entry.id   AF-A0A2K5KVI1-F1
#
_cell.length_a   1.000
_cell.length_b   1.000
_cell.length_c   1.000
_cell.angle_alpha   90.00
_cell.angle_beta   90.00
_cell.angle_gamma   90.00
#
_symmetry.space_group_name_H-M   'P 1'
#
loop_
_entity.id
_entity.type
_entity.pdbx_description
1 polymer ?
#
loop_
_entity_poly.entity_id
_entity_poly.type
_entity_poly.pdbx_seq_one_letter_code
_entity_poly.pdbx_strand_id
1 'polypeptide(L)'
;MDSWFTLVLLGSGLICVSANNATTVAPSVGITRLINSSTAEPVKEEAKTSNPTSSLTSLSVAPTFSPNITLGPTYLTTVNSSDSDNGTTRTASTNSIGTTILPNETWLPDNQFTDARTEPWEGNSSTAATTPEAFPPSDETPIIAVMVALSSLLVIVFIIIVLYMLRFKKYKQAGSHSNSFRLSNGRTEDVEPQSVPLLARSPSTNRKYPPLPVDKLEEEINRRMADDNKLFREEFNALPACPIQATCEAASKEENKEKNRYVNILPYDHSRVHLTPVEGVPDSDYINASFINGYQEKNKFIAAQGPKEETVNDFWRMIWEQNTATIVMVTNLKERKECKCAQYWPDQGCWTYGNIRVSVEDVTVLVDYTVRKFCIQQVGDMTNRKPQRLITQFHFTSWPDFGVPFTPIGMLKFLKKVKACNPQYAGAIVVHCSAGVGRTGTFVVIDAMLDMMHTERKVDVYGFVSRIRAQRCQMVQTDMQYVFIYQALLEHYLYGDTELEVTSLETHLQKIYNKIPGTSNNGLEEEFKKLTSIKIQNDKMRTGNLPANMKKNRVLQIIPYEFNRVIIPVKRGEENTDYVNASFIDGYRQKDSYIASQGPLLHTIEDFWRMIWEWKSCSIVMLTELEERGQEKCAQYWPSDGLVSYGDITVELKKEEECESYTVRDLLVTNTRENKSRQIRQFHFHGWPEVGIPSDGKGMISIIAAVQKQQQQSGNHPITVHCSAGAGRTGTFCALSTVLERVKAEGILDVFQTVKSLRLQRPHMVQTLEQYEFCYKVVQEYIDAFSDYANFK
;
A
#
# COMPACT_ATOMS: atom_id res chain seq x y z
N MET A 1 21.46 44.36 -41.05
CA MET A 1 20.87 44.79 -39.76
C MET A 1 20.60 43.53 -38.95
N ASP A 2 21.59 42.79 -38.43
CA ASP A 2 22.85 43.11 -37.70
C ASP A 2 22.61 43.05 -36.16
N SER A 3 23.42 42.38 -35.34
CA SER A 3 24.56 41.48 -35.64
C SER A 3 24.80 40.43 -34.55
N TRP A 4 25.63 39.44 -34.87
CA TRP A 4 26.19 38.42 -33.96
C TRP A 4 27.05 39.01 -32.82
N PHE A 5 27.32 38.22 -31.76
CA PHE A 5 28.62 37.53 -31.54
C PHE A 5 28.61 36.62 -30.28
N THR A 6 28.83 35.31 -30.49
CA THR A 6 29.73 34.33 -29.78
C THR A 6 29.99 34.33 -28.26
N LEU A 7 30.55 33.27 -27.60
CA LEU A 7 30.61 31.79 -27.73
C LEU A 7 31.54 31.23 -26.59
N VAL A 8 31.62 29.89 -26.48
CA VAL A 8 32.73 29.01 -25.99
C VAL A 8 32.99 28.73 -24.48
N LEU A 9 33.37 27.44 -24.23
CA LEU A 9 34.08 26.81 -23.09
C LEU A 9 33.33 26.69 -21.74
N LEU A 10 33.48 25.62 -20.94
CA LEU A 10 33.96 24.23 -21.17
C LEU A 10 33.33 23.29 -20.11
N GLY A 11 33.41 21.98 -20.31
CA GLY A 11 32.88 20.99 -19.35
C GLY A 11 33.94 20.46 -18.36
N SER A 12 33.46 19.91 -17.23
CA SER A 12 34.29 19.23 -16.22
C SER A 12 33.58 17.95 -15.74
N GLY A 13 34.23 16.79 -15.93
CA GLY A 13 33.81 15.53 -15.29
C GLY A 13 34.38 15.43 -13.87
N LEU A 14 33.57 14.98 -12.91
CA LEU A 14 34.01 14.80 -11.52
C LEU A 14 34.60 13.41 -11.32
N ILE A 15 35.94 13.35 -11.20
CA ILE A 15 36.68 12.18 -10.75
C ILE A 15 36.56 12.08 -9.23
N CYS A 16 36.19 10.90 -8.72
CA CYS A 16 36.22 10.63 -7.29
C CYS A 16 37.67 10.31 -6.85
N VAL A 17 38.20 11.06 -5.88
CA VAL A 17 39.57 10.87 -5.36
C VAL A 17 39.50 10.58 -3.86
N SER A 18 39.94 9.38 -3.48
CA SER A 18 40.11 9.00 -2.08
C SER A 18 41.29 9.73 -1.44
N ALA A 19 41.11 10.27 -0.24
CA ALA A 19 42.19 10.84 0.59
C ALA A 19 42.43 9.96 1.82
N ASN A 20 43.69 9.59 2.05
CA ASN A 20 44.12 8.80 3.22
C ASN A 20 44.78 9.69 4.30
N ASN A 21 44.84 9.17 5.53
CA ASN A 21 45.27 9.87 6.74
C ASN A 21 46.71 10.45 6.70
N ALA A 22 46.89 11.61 7.36
CA ALA A 22 48.15 11.97 8.00
C ALA A 22 47.93 12.87 9.25
N THR A 23 48.49 12.43 10.36
CA THR A 23 48.62 13.02 11.72
C THR A 23 48.67 14.55 11.90
N THR A 24 48.10 15.03 13.01
CA THR A 24 48.69 16.12 13.83
C THR A 24 48.42 15.95 15.34
N VAL A 25 49.28 16.57 16.16
CA VAL A 25 49.48 16.33 17.61
C VAL A 25 48.43 17.01 18.51
N ALA A 26 48.15 16.43 19.69
CA ALA A 26 47.35 17.04 20.76
C ALA A 26 48.23 17.58 21.91
N PRO A 27 47.88 18.72 22.55
CA PRO A 27 48.59 19.26 23.72
C PRO A 27 48.11 18.67 25.05
N SER A 28 48.98 18.67 26.07
CA SER A 28 48.70 18.11 27.40
C SER A 28 48.93 19.11 28.55
N VAL A 29 48.00 19.13 29.50
CA VAL A 29 48.14 19.66 30.87
C VAL A 29 47.27 18.76 31.77
N GLY A 30 47.64 18.52 33.03
CA GLY A 30 46.86 17.62 33.90
C GLY A 30 47.29 17.62 35.37
N ILE A 31 46.96 16.51 36.08
CA ILE A 31 47.23 16.23 37.52
C ILE A 31 46.39 17.18 38.43
N THR A 32 45.54 16.72 39.36
CA THR A 32 45.84 15.85 40.51
C THR A 32 44.57 15.33 41.20
N ARG A 33 44.56 14.10 41.71
CA ARG A 33 44.00 13.81 43.05
C ARG A 33 44.63 12.56 43.68
N LEU A 34 44.70 12.56 45.02
CA LEU A 34 45.55 11.66 45.80
C LEU A 34 44.97 10.25 46.02
N ILE A 35 45.89 9.32 46.29
CA ILE A 35 45.66 8.02 46.94
C ILE A 35 45.53 8.23 48.45
N ASN A 36 44.77 7.37 49.13
CA ASN A 36 45.06 6.94 50.50
C ASN A 36 44.70 5.45 50.65
N SER A 37 45.35 4.74 51.59
CA SER A 37 45.38 3.28 51.67
C SER A 37 45.10 2.75 53.09
N SER A 38 45.35 1.44 53.34
CA SER A 38 45.19 0.67 54.61
C SER A 38 43.76 0.12 54.86
N THR A 39 43.53 -1.06 55.49
CA THR A 39 44.47 -2.10 56.02
C THR A 39 43.81 -3.49 56.15
N ALA A 40 44.63 -4.55 56.01
CA ALA A 40 44.65 -5.85 56.73
C ALA A 40 43.42 -6.82 56.81
N GLU A 41 43.77 -8.11 56.92
CA GLU A 41 42.95 -9.32 57.15
C GLU A 41 42.78 -9.61 58.68
N PRO A 42 42.39 -10.82 59.19
CA PRO A 42 41.78 -12.03 58.57
C PRO A 42 40.58 -12.64 59.38
N VAL A 43 40.00 -13.76 58.90
CA VAL A 43 39.49 -14.96 59.64
C VAL A 43 38.48 -15.77 58.75
N LYS A 44 38.21 -17.08 58.89
CA LYS A 44 38.99 -18.35 59.00
C LYS A 44 37.97 -19.51 59.18
N GLU A 45 38.04 -20.58 58.34
CA GLU A 45 37.34 -21.89 58.52
C GLU A 45 35.78 -21.88 58.54
N GLU A 46 35.04 -22.98 58.33
CA GLU A 46 35.38 -24.40 58.07
C GLU A 46 34.38 -25.06 57.07
N ALA A 47 34.55 -26.36 56.75
CA ALA A 47 33.87 -27.08 55.66
C ALA A 47 32.64 -27.91 56.08
N LYS A 48 31.81 -28.34 55.09
CA LYS A 48 31.25 -29.71 55.00
C LYS A 48 30.52 -30.06 53.69
N THR A 49 30.83 -31.27 53.18
CA THR A 49 29.97 -32.36 52.62
C THR A 49 28.54 -32.05 52.11
N SER A 50 28.01 -32.68 51.04
CA SER A 50 28.46 -33.87 50.28
C SER A 50 27.64 -34.10 48.98
N ASN A 51 28.20 -34.84 48.02
CA ASN A 51 27.43 -35.56 46.97
C ASN A 51 26.56 -36.69 47.58
N PRO A 52 25.65 -37.27 46.79
CA PRO A 52 25.81 -38.70 46.50
C PRO A 52 25.90 -39.01 44.99
N THR A 53 26.48 -40.17 44.67
CA THR A 53 26.83 -40.58 43.31
C THR A 53 26.21 -41.95 42.94
N SER A 54 25.63 -42.06 41.76
CA SER A 54 25.49 -43.32 40.98
C SER A 54 25.17 -42.94 39.52
N SER A 55 25.93 -43.24 38.47
CA SER A 55 26.90 -44.31 38.15
C SER A 55 26.30 -45.71 38.02
N LEU A 56 26.30 -46.26 36.79
CA LEU A 56 26.96 -47.54 36.46
C LEU A 56 26.97 -47.88 34.95
N THR A 57 28.11 -48.43 34.52
CA THR A 57 28.39 -49.30 33.35
C THR A 57 27.99 -48.92 31.92
N SER A 58 29.03 -48.91 31.08
CA SER A 58 29.04 -49.11 29.63
C SER A 58 28.66 -50.52 29.16
N LEU A 59 28.30 -50.68 27.88
CA LEU A 59 28.89 -51.72 27.02
C LEU A 59 28.78 -51.34 25.53
N SER A 60 29.72 -51.80 24.71
CA SER A 60 29.87 -51.44 23.30
C SER A 60 29.85 -52.67 22.39
N VAL A 61 29.03 -52.66 21.33
CA VAL A 61 29.16 -53.58 20.19
C VAL A 61 28.81 -52.82 18.90
N ALA A 62 29.64 -52.98 17.88
CA ALA A 62 29.33 -52.63 16.50
C ALA A 62 29.24 -53.91 15.66
N PRO A 63 28.60 -53.86 14.49
CA PRO A 63 29.20 -54.54 13.35
C PRO A 63 29.16 -53.71 12.06
N THR A 64 30.27 -53.80 11.30
CA THR A 64 30.37 -53.40 9.90
C THR A 64 30.57 -54.67 9.08
N PHE A 65 29.85 -54.86 7.96
CA PHE A 65 30.38 -55.47 6.72
C PHE A 65 29.32 -55.47 5.59
N SER A 66 29.80 -55.31 4.37
CA SER A 66 29.08 -55.37 3.08
C SER A 66 29.69 -56.54 2.24
N PRO A 67 29.38 -56.78 0.93
CA PRO A 67 28.40 -56.16 0.02
C PRO A 67 27.63 -57.16 -0.89
N ASN A 68 26.87 -56.60 -1.87
CA ASN A 68 26.44 -57.19 -3.15
C ASN A 68 25.50 -58.41 -3.21
N ILE A 69 24.45 -58.29 -4.03
CA ILE A 69 24.21 -59.13 -5.23
C ILE A 69 23.25 -58.41 -6.19
N THR A 70 23.46 -58.57 -7.49
CA THR A 70 22.63 -58.00 -8.57
C THR A 70 21.80 -59.10 -9.21
N LEU A 71 20.54 -58.85 -9.61
CA LEU A 71 19.88 -59.45 -10.80
C LEU A 71 18.43 -58.94 -11.00
N GLY A 72 18.06 -58.67 -12.24
CA GLY A 72 16.70 -58.86 -12.76
C GLY A 72 16.63 -60.19 -13.55
N PRO A 73 15.74 -60.40 -14.55
CA PRO A 73 14.83 -59.39 -15.14
C PRO A 73 13.44 -59.94 -15.60
N THR A 74 12.73 -59.10 -16.38
CA THR A 74 11.82 -59.42 -17.52
C THR A 74 10.35 -59.87 -17.35
N TYR A 75 9.52 -59.17 -18.17
CA TYR A 75 8.29 -59.57 -18.89
C TYR A 75 7.07 -60.19 -18.16
N LEU A 76 5.91 -59.53 -18.33
CA LEU A 76 4.97 -59.96 -19.38
C LEU A 76 3.97 -58.85 -19.78
N THR A 77 3.45 -58.97 -21.01
CA THR A 77 2.49 -58.06 -21.64
C THR A 77 1.17 -58.79 -21.85
N THR A 78 0.03 -58.14 -21.59
CA THR A 78 -1.21 -58.49 -22.31
C THR A 78 -2.17 -57.30 -22.45
N VAL A 79 -2.77 -57.21 -23.63
CA VAL A 79 -3.94 -56.40 -23.95
C VAL A 79 -5.15 -57.34 -23.94
N ASN A 80 -6.32 -56.88 -23.49
CA ASN A 80 -7.57 -57.13 -24.23
C ASN A 80 -8.75 -56.29 -23.74
N SER A 81 -9.52 -55.82 -24.71
CA SER A 81 -10.87 -55.27 -24.61
C SER A 81 -11.92 -56.37 -24.67
N SER A 82 -13.09 -56.13 -24.05
CA SER A 82 -14.40 -56.22 -24.74
C SER A 82 -15.56 -56.02 -23.76
N ASP A 83 -16.53 -55.19 -24.16
CA ASP A 83 -18.00 -55.39 -24.14
C ASP A 83 -18.63 -56.21 -22.97
N SER A 84 -19.74 -55.79 -22.36
CA SER A 84 -20.98 -55.46 -23.08
C SER A 84 -22.13 -54.94 -22.17
N ASP A 85 -23.07 -54.25 -22.82
CA ASP A 85 -24.55 -54.35 -22.69
C ASP A 85 -25.41 -53.79 -21.53
N ASN A 86 -26.40 -53.00 -22.00
CA ASN A 86 -27.82 -52.90 -21.61
C ASN A 86 -28.28 -52.13 -20.35
N GLY A 87 -29.35 -51.33 -20.52
CA GLY A 87 -29.95 -50.52 -19.43
C GLY A 87 -31.05 -49.50 -19.80
N THR A 88 -31.77 -49.70 -20.91
CA THR A 88 -32.96 -48.94 -21.40
C THR A 88 -33.94 -48.57 -20.25
N THR A 89 -34.63 -47.41 -20.18
CA THR A 89 -35.66 -46.93 -21.14
C THR A 89 -36.23 -45.50 -20.83
N ARG A 90 -36.70 -44.82 -21.91
CA ARG A 90 -37.68 -43.69 -22.12
C ARG A 90 -38.59 -43.23 -20.94
N THR A 91 -39.15 -42.01 -20.89
CA THR A 91 -39.97 -41.24 -21.88
C THR A 91 -39.83 -39.71 -21.74
N ALA A 92 -39.76 -38.89 -22.82
CA ALA A 92 -40.83 -38.36 -23.71
C ALA A 92 -41.80 -37.35 -23.02
N SER A 93 -42.30 -36.25 -23.61
CA SER A 93 -42.21 -35.58 -24.95
C SER A 93 -42.52 -34.05 -24.77
N THR A 94 -42.38 -33.10 -25.72
CA THR A 94 -43.12 -32.90 -27.00
C THR A 94 -42.46 -31.91 -28.00
N ASN A 95 -43.02 -31.87 -29.22
CA ASN A 95 -42.68 -31.12 -30.46
C ASN A 95 -42.65 -29.56 -30.33
N SER A 96 -42.22 -28.73 -31.31
CA SER A 96 -42.37 -28.88 -32.79
C SER A 96 -41.50 -28.01 -33.73
N ILE A 97 -41.03 -28.64 -34.83
CA ILE A 97 -41.05 -28.21 -36.27
C ILE A 97 -40.26 -26.93 -36.72
N GLY A 98 -39.41 -27.06 -37.75
CA GLY A 98 -38.86 -25.93 -38.54
C GLY A 98 -37.60 -26.23 -39.42
N THR A 99 -37.77 -26.74 -40.65
CA THR A 99 -36.70 -27.19 -41.59
C THR A 99 -36.66 -26.39 -42.91
N THR A 100 -35.59 -26.32 -43.75
CA THR A 100 -34.22 -26.93 -43.73
C THR A 100 -33.15 -25.81 -43.98
N ILE A 101 -32.04 -25.81 -44.76
CA ILE A 101 -31.33 -26.67 -45.77
C ILE A 101 -29.79 -26.49 -45.54
N LEU A 102 -28.90 -27.14 -46.32
CA LEU A 102 -27.42 -27.02 -46.27
C LEU A 102 -26.78 -26.65 -47.67
N PRO A 103 -25.60 -27.14 -48.14
CA PRO A 103 -24.29 -26.42 -48.07
C PRO A 103 -23.41 -26.46 -49.37
N ASN A 104 -22.07 -26.25 -49.19
CA ASN A 104 -20.91 -26.65 -50.02
C ASN A 104 -20.56 -25.76 -51.25
N GLU A 105 -19.33 -25.23 -51.41
CA GLU A 105 -17.95 -25.78 -51.59
C GLU A 105 -17.58 -26.09 -53.06
N THR A 106 -16.36 -25.71 -53.50
CA THR A 106 -15.36 -26.65 -54.07
C THR A 106 -13.99 -26.04 -54.49
N TRP A 107 -12.91 -26.80 -54.21
CA TRP A 107 -11.60 -26.97 -54.90
C TRP A 107 -10.49 -25.87 -54.96
N LEU A 108 -9.26 -26.42 -54.92
CA LEU A 108 -7.87 -25.90 -55.03
C LEU A 108 -7.29 -26.25 -56.46
N PRO A 109 -6.01 -26.00 -56.89
CA PRO A 109 -4.76 -25.84 -56.10
C PRO A 109 -3.57 -24.95 -56.65
N ASP A 110 -2.53 -24.82 -55.82
CA ASP A 110 -1.06 -24.87 -56.04
C ASP A 110 -0.19 -23.93 -56.93
N ASN A 111 0.96 -23.55 -56.31
CA ASN A 111 2.37 -23.48 -56.77
C ASN A 111 3.06 -22.20 -57.36
N GLN A 112 4.20 -21.84 -56.68
CA GLN A 112 5.50 -21.28 -57.17
C GLN A 112 5.56 -19.83 -57.73
N PHE A 113 6.46 -18.94 -57.27
CA PHE A 113 7.92 -18.78 -57.59
C PHE A 113 8.19 -18.54 -59.10
N THR A 114 9.03 -17.59 -59.56
CA THR A 114 10.28 -16.99 -59.01
C THR A 114 10.62 -15.64 -59.69
N ASP A 115 11.45 -14.77 -59.05
CA ASP A 115 12.47 -13.86 -59.63
C ASP A 115 12.16 -12.80 -60.73
N ALA A 116 12.97 -11.76 -61.02
CA ALA A 116 13.93 -10.91 -60.26
C ALA A 116 14.50 -9.80 -61.22
N ARG A 117 15.47 -8.99 -60.76
CA ARG A 117 16.42 -8.14 -61.55
C ARG A 117 15.86 -6.84 -62.22
N THR A 118 16.60 -5.73 -62.39
CA THR A 118 18.00 -5.38 -62.00
C THR A 118 18.17 -3.88 -61.65
N GLU A 119 19.11 -3.60 -60.74
CA GLU A 119 19.89 -2.37 -60.47
C GLU A 119 20.69 -1.82 -61.70
N PRO A 120 21.54 -0.78 -61.60
CA PRO A 120 21.42 0.58 -61.01
C PRO A 120 21.99 1.70 -61.95
N TRP A 121 22.08 2.97 -61.50
CA TRP A 121 23.35 3.71 -61.19
C TRP A 121 23.10 5.20 -60.81
N GLU A 122 24.12 5.81 -60.19
CA GLU A 122 24.24 7.20 -59.70
C GLU A 122 24.29 8.29 -60.79
N GLY A 123 24.00 9.56 -60.44
CA GLY A 123 24.26 10.73 -61.31
C GLY A 123 23.90 12.08 -60.67
N ASN A 124 24.87 12.98 -60.50
CA ASN A 124 24.76 14.16 -59.64
C ASN A 124 24.31 15.47 -60.33
N SER A 125 23.65 16.34 -59.56
CA SER A 125 23.74 17.83 -59.58
C SER A 125 23.00 18.74 -60.61
N SER A 126 22.25 19.68 -60.02
CA SER A 126 22.15 21.15 -60.31
C SER A 126 21.46 21.76 -61.54
N THR A 127 20.23 22.26 -61.28
CA THR A 127 19.84 23.70 -61.33
C THR A 127 19.46 24.41 -62.66
N ALA A 128 18.25 25.00 -62.64
CA ALA A 128 17.73 26.10 -63.50
C ALA A 128 17.44 25.82 -65.00
N ALA A 129 16.40 26.38 -65.64
CA ALA A 129 15.22 27.14 -65.14
C ALA A 129 14.11 27.25 -66.21
N THR A 130 12.95 27.79 -65.78
CA THR A 130 11.87 28.41 -66.58
C THR A 130 10.74 27.54 -67.17
N THR A 131 9.53 27.94 -66.81
CA THR A 131 8.16 27.58 -67.24
C THR A 131 7.77 28.04 -68.66
N PRO A 132 6.55 27.73 -69.18
CA PRO A 132 5.66 26.57 -68.95
C PRO A 132 4.98 26.00 -70.24
N GLU A 133 4.40 24.79 -70.18
CA GLU A 133 3.04 24.54 -70.73
C GLU A 133 2.38 23.25 -70.18
N ALA A 134 1.13 22.98 -70.56
CA ALA A 134 0.13 22.25 -69.77
C ALA A 134 0.19 20.69 -69.79
N PHE A 135 -0.40 20.09 -68.74
CA PHE A 135 -0.78 18.67 -68.64
C PHE A 135 -2.17 18.51 -67.98
N PRO A 136 -2.88 17.37 -68.16
CA PRO A 136 -4.31 17.19 -67.84
C PRO A 136 -4.61 16.92 -66.35
N PRO A 137 -5.89 16.99 -65.91
CA PRO A 137 -6.26 16.93 -64.49
C PRO A 137 -6.08 15.54 -63.85
N SER A 138 -5.75 15.54 -62.55
CA SER A 138 -5.63 14.37 -61.68
C SER A 138 -6.87 14.14 -60.81
N ASP A 139 -7.16 12.87 -60.47
CA ASP A 139 -8.28 12.49 -59.60
C ASP A 139 -8.19 13.02 -58.16
N GLU A 140 -8.95 14.07 -57.84
CA GLU A 140 -9.16 14.52 -56.44
C GLU A 140 -10.27 13.76 -55.70
N THR A 141 -10.96 12.84 -56.39
CA THR A 141 -12.14 12.13 -55.86
C THR A 141 -11.97 11.45 -54.50
N PRO A 142 -10.85 10.77 -54.14
CA PRO A 142 -10.70 10.18 -52.81
C PRO A 142 -10.45 11.22 -51.71
N ILE A 143 -9.78 12.34 -52.03
CA ILE A 143 -9.44 13.39 -51.05
C ILE A 143 -10.71 14.14 -50.64
N ILE A 144 -11.55 14.50 -51.62
CA ILE A 144 -12.84 15.15 -51.40
C ILE A 144 -13.75 14.27 -50.54
N ALA A 145 -13.80 12.96 -50.78
CA ALA A 145 -14.58 12.02 -49.98
C ALA A 145 -14.16 12.00 -48.50
N VAL A 146 -12.85 12.01 -48.20
CA VAL A 146 -12.33 12.07 -46.83
C VAL A 146 -12.67 13.42 -46.16
N MET A 147 -12.57 14.54 -46.88
CA MET A 147 -12.96 15.85 -46.33
C MET A 147 -14.47 15.97 -46.05
N VAL A 148 -15.32 15.39 -46.90
CA VAL A 148 -16.76 15.31 -46.68
C VAL A 148 -17.11 14.44 -45.47
N ALA A 149 -16.40 13.32 -45.27
CA ALA A 149 -16.58 12.47 -44.09
C ALA A 149 -16.18 13.20 -42.79
N LEU A 150 -15.02 13.87 -42.77
CA LEU A 150 -14.54 14.62 -41.60
C LEU A 150 -15.43 15.80 -41.23
N SER A 151 -15.89 16.57 -42.23
CA SER A 151 -16.82 17.69 -41.99
C SER A 151 -18.19 17.20 -41.52
N SER A 152 -18.69 16.07 -42.05
CA SER A 152 -19.92 15.43 -41.57
C SER A 152 -19.79 14.99 -40.11
N LEU A 153 -18.65 14.40 -39.71
CA LEU A 153 -18.39 14.00 -38.33
C LEU A 153 -18.41 15.20 -37.37
N LEU A 154 -17.78 16.32 -37.75
CA LEU A 154 -17.78 17.56 -36.95
C LEU A 154 -19.19 18.13 -36.78
N VAL A 155 -20.03 18.09 -37.82
CA VAL A 155 -21.45 18.51 -37.73
C VAL A 155 -22.24 17.61 -36.77
N ILE A 156 -22.03 16.29 -36.81
CA ILE A 156 -22.67 15.34 -35.88
C ILE A 156 -22.25 15.63 -34.43
N VAL A 157 -20.96 15.84 -34.17
CA VAL A 157 -20.46 16.20 -32.83
C VAL A 157 -21.06 17.53 -32.34
N PHE A 158 -21.15 18.54 -33.21
CA PHE A 158 -21.78 19.82 -32.89
C PHE A 158 -23.27 19.65 -32.56
N ILE A 159 -24.02 18.86 -33.33
CA ILE A 159 -25.43 18.55 -33.06
C ILE A 159 -25.58 17.83 -31.70
N ILE A 160 -24.71 16.89 -31.36
CA ILE A 160 -24.72 16.20 -30.06
C ILE A 160 -24.48 17.20 -28.91
N ILE A 161 -23.53 18.14 -29.06
CA ILE A 161 -23.27 19.19 -28.08
C ILE A 161 -24.48 20.12 -27.93
N VAL A 162 -25.10 20.55 -29.03
CA VAL A 162 -26.32 21.38 -29.01
C VAL A 162 -27.50 20.65 -28.36
N LEU A 163 -27.72 19.38 -28.68
CA LEU A 163 -28.75 18.55 -28.04
C LEU A 163 -28.49 18.35 -26.55
N TYR A 164 -27.23 18.14 -26.14
CA TYR A 164 -26.84 18.07 -24.74
C TYR A 164 -27.13 19.38 -24.00
N MET A 165 -26.72 20.52 -24.58
CA MET A 165 -26.97 21.85 -24.02
C MET A 165 -28.46 22.20 -23.93
N LEU A 166 -29.25 21.82 -24.94
CA LEU A 166 -30.71 21.97 -24.92
C LEU A 166 -31.36 21.06 -23.88
N ARG A 167 -30.91 19.81 -23.73
CA ARG A 167 -31.39 18.88 -22.68
C ARG A 167 -31.06 19.39 -21.28
N PHE A 168 -29.85 19.93 -21.09
CA PHE A 168 -29.41 20.55 -19.84
C PHE A 168 -30.21 21.82 -19.51
N LYS A 169 -30.47 22.69 -20.50
CA LYS A 169 -31.33 23.87 -20.35
C LYS A 169 -32.78 23.50 -20.00
N LYS A 170 -33.32 22.44 -20.62
CA LYS A 170 -34.66 21.90 -20.32
C LYS A 170 -34.73 21.28 -18.91
N TYR A 171 -33.65 20.63 -18.45
CA TYR A 171 -33.51 20.18 -17.06
C TYR A 171 -33.54 21.34 -16.06
N LYS A 172 -32.81 22.44 -16.35
CA LYS A 172 -32.83 23.66 -15.52
C LYS A 172 -34.21 24.31 -15.44
N GLN A 173 -34.99 24.32 -16.53
CA GLN A 173 -36.36 24.86 -16.50
C GLN A 173 -37.37 23.92 -15.82
N ALA A 174 -37.22 22.59 -15.95
CA ALA A 174 -38.09 21.62 -15.29
C ALA A 174 -37.97 21.67 -13.75
N GLY A 175 -36.81 22.03 -13.21
CA GLY A 175 -36.59 22.22 -11.77
C GLY A 175 -37.13 23.54 -11.19
N SER A 176 -37.78 24.40 -11.98
CA SER A 176 -38.11 25.79 -11.58
C SER A 176 -39.61 26.13 -11.62
N HIS A 177 -40.50 25.13 -11.72
CA HIS A 177 -41.96 25.35 -11.74
C HIS A 177 -42.74 24.34 -10.86
N SER A 178 -42.89 24.64 -9.57
CA SER A 178 -44.11 24.32 -8.81
C SER A 178 -44.19 25.11 -7.49
N ASN A 179 -45.41 25.43 -7.07
CA ASN A 179 -45.80 25.90 -5.72
C ASN A 179 -45.49 27.37 -5.36
N SER A 180 -46.00 28.30 -6.16
CA SER A 180 -46.64 29.49 -5.58
C SER A 180 -47.97 29.06 -4.93
N PHE A 181 -48.12 29.29 -3.61
CA PHE A 181 -49.45 29.26 -2.98
C PHE A 181 -49.60 30.41 -1.97
N ARG A 182 -50.79 30.99 -2.02
CA ARG A 182 -51.17 32.32 -1.50
C ARG A 182 -50.92 32.53 0.00
N LEU A 183 -50.55 33.76 0.34
CA LEU A 183 -50.69 34.34 1.68
C LEU A 183 -52.16 34.31 2.14
N SER A 184 -52.37 34.14 3.45
CA SER A 184 -53.52 34.66 4.18
C SER A 184 -53.03 35.45 5.40
N ASN A 185 -53.64 36.60 5.68
CA ASN A 185 -53.23 37.47 6.79
C ASN A 185 -53.65 36.88 8.14
N GLY A 186 -52.77 36.99 9.14
CA GLY A 186 -53.08 36.83 10.56
C GLY A 186 -52.17 37.74 11.38
N ARG A 187 -52.73 38.81 11.95
CA ARG A 187 -52.04 39.76 12.84
C ARG A 187 -52.46 39.49 14.28
N THR A 188 -51.47 39.26 15.13
CA THR A 188 -51.53 39.45 16.59
C THR A 188 -50.12 39.77 17.07
N GLU A 189 -50.00 40.39 18.24
CA GLU A 189 -48.82 41.16 18.63
C GLU A 189 -48.09 40.59 19.86
N ASP A 190 -46.83 41.03 19.98
CA ASP A 190 -46.02 41.19 21.20
C ASP A 190 -45.36 40.00 21.94
N VAL A 191 -44.32 40.45 22.68
CA VAL A 191 -43.51 39.80 23.72
C VAL A 191 -42.36 38.87 23.26
N GLU A 192 -41.16 39.45 23.27
CA GLU A 192 -39.86 38.76 23.26
C GLU A 192 -39.65 37.92 24.54
N PRO A 193 -38.85 36.84 24.50
CA PRO A 193 -37.55 37.02 25.16
C PRO A 193 -36.37 36.35 24.42
N GLN A 194 -35.18 36.92 24.63
CA GLN A 194 -33.90 36.35 24.21
C GLN A 194 -33.74 34.89 24.66
N SER A 195 -33.45 33.99 23.71
CA SER A 195 -32.92 32.66 24.02
C SER A 195 -31.77 32.33 23.06
N VAL A 196 -30.61 32.01 23.63
CA VAL A 196 -29.41 31.67 22.86
C VAL A 196 -29.59 30.27 22.25
N PRO A 197 -29.38 30.08 20.93
CA PRO A 197 -29.53 28.76 20.30
C PRO A 197 -28.45 27.76 20.74
N LEU A 198 -28.68 27.10 21.88
CA LEU A 198 -27.92 25.92 22.29
C LEU A 198 -28.20 24.78 21.31
N LEU A 199 -27.33 24.61 20.33
CA LEU A 199 -27.35 23.47 19.40
C LEU A 199 -27.09 22.15 20.13
N ALA A 200 -28.15 21.60 20.71
CA ALA A 200 -28.17 20.34 21.43
C ALA A 200 -28.75 19.21 20.55
N ARG A 201 -27.90 18.22 20.25
CA ARG A 201 -28.26 16.82 19.92
C ARG A 201 -29.49 16.61 19.02
N SER A 202 -29.54 17.25 17.85
CA SER A 202 -30.48 16.84 16.78
C SER A 202 -30.13 15.46 16.21
N PRO A 203 -31.04 14.48 16.20
CA PRO A 203 -30.86 13.26 15.39
C PRO A 203 -30.83 13.58 13.89
N SER A 204 -30.34 12.65 13.06
CA SER A 204 -30.43 12.75 11.59
C SER A 204 -31.87 13.09 11.17
N THR A 205 -32.05 14.27 10.58
CA THR A 205 -33.37 14.75 10.12
C THR A 205 -33.85 13.99 8.88
N ASN A 206 -32.96 13.27 8.18
CA ASN A 206 -33.31 12.46 7.03
C ASN A 206 -33.74 11.04 7.45
N ARG A 207 -35.05 10.82 7.51
CA ARG A 207 -35.65 9.50 7.83
C ARG A 207 -35.26 8.37 6.86
N LYS A 208 -34.70 8.65 5.66
CA LYS A 208 -34.20 7.63 4.73
C LYS A 208 -32.86 7.03 5.21
N TYR A 209 -32.07 7.77 5.98
CA TYR A 209 -30.72 7.39 6.41
C TYR A 209 -30.57 7.60 7.93
N PRO A 210 -31.16 6.70 8.76
CA PRO A 210 -31.01 6.72 10.21
C PRO A 210 -29.66 6.13 10.67
N PRO A 211 -29.24 6.36 11.93
CA PRO A 211 -28.10 5.69 12.54
C PRO A 211 -28.22 4.16 12.47
N LEU A 212 -27.17 3.49 11.99
CA LEU A 212 -27.10 2.03 11.91
C LEU A 212 -26.60 1.43 13.22
N PRO A 213 -27.22 0.36 13.77
CA PRO A 213 -26.63 -0.42 14.84
C PRO A 213 -25.53 -1.34 14.29
N VAL A 214 -24.50 -1.62 15.10
CA VAL A 214 -23.26 -2.27 14.63
C VAL A 214 -23.45 -3.71 14.16
N ASP A 215 -24.41 -4.44 14.72
CA ASP A 215 -24.77 -5.80 14.29
C ASP A 215 -25.31 -5.85 12.85
N LYS A 216 -25.88 -4.73 12.36
CA LYS A 216 -26.36 -4.59 10.99
C LYS A 216 -25.37 -3.94 10.04
N LEU A 217 -24.17 -3.57 10.50
CA LEU A 217 -23.20 -2.83 9.70
C LEU A 217 -22.73 -3.64 8.49
N GLU A 218 -22.43 -4.92 8.66
CA GLU A 218 -22.00 -5.79 7.54
C GLU A 218 -23.13 -6.04 6.53
N GLU A 219 -24.35 -6.30 7.01
CA GLU A 219 -25.54 -6.55 6.18
C GLU A 219 -25.89 -5.31 5.34
N GLU A 220 -25.92 -4.13 5.96
CA GLU A 220 -26.15 -2.86 5.27
C GLU A 220 -25.04 -2.53 4.28
N ILE A 221 -23.77 -2.75 4.61
CA ILE A 221 -22.66 -2.48 3.67
C ILE A 221 -22.74 -3.40 2.46
N ASN A 222 -22.96 -4.71 2.65
CA ASN A 222 -23.14 -5.64 1.53
C ASN A 222 -24.33 -5.22 0.65
N ARG A 223 -25.48 -4.83 1.26
CA ARG A 223 -26.64 -4.31 0.54
C ARG A 223 -26.35 -3.01 -0.22
N ARG A 224 -25.53 -2.12 0.34
CA ARG A 224 -25.21 -0.80 -0.25
C ARG A 224 -24.12 -0.85 -1.33
N MET A 225 -23.19 -1.81 -1.25
CA MET A 225 -22.17 -2.09 -2.26
C MET A 225 -22.71 -2.82 -3.50
N ALA A 226 -23.90 -3.44 -3.41
CA ALA A 226 -24.57 -4.07 -4.54
C ALA A 226 -24.82 -3.09 -5.71
N ASP A 227 -25.00 -3.65 -6.91
CA ASP A 227 -25.25 -2.93 -8.17
C ASP A 227 -24.22 -1.82 -8.44
N ASP A 228 -22.92 -2.12 -8.28
CA ASP A 228 -21.83 -1.13 -8.35
C ASP A 228 -22.06 0.02 -7.35
N ASN A 229 -22.16 -0.29 -6.05
CA ASN A 229 -22.34 0.70 -4.99
C ASN A 229 -23.56 1.62 -5.20
N LYS A 230 -24.62 1.17 -5.88
CA LYS A 230 -25.76 2.01 -6.33
C LYS A 230 -26.38 2.80 -5.17
N LEU A 231 -26.65 2.13 -4.06
CA LEU A 231 -27.29 2.76 -2.91
C LEU A 231 -26.35 3.67 -2.12
N PHE A 232 -25.04 3.36 -2.08
CA PHE A 232 -24.05 4.31 -1.57
C PHE A 232 -23.97 5.58 -2.42
N ARG A 233 -24.06 5.46 -3.76
CA ARG A 233 -24.14 6.61 -4.67
C ARG A 233 -25.44 7.41 -4.46
N GLU A 234 -26.58 6.77 -4.26
CA GLU A 234 -27.83 7.46 -3.89
C GLU A 234 -27.74 8.18 -2.54
N GLU A 235 -27.07 7.60 -1.54
CA GLU A 235 -26.91 8.18 -0.21
C GLU A 235 -25.93 9.36 -0.22
N PHE A 236 -24.77 9.20 -0.85
CA PHE A 236 -23.78 10.27 -1.01
C PHE A 236 -24.35 11.47 -1.78
N ASN A 237 -25.08 11.23 -2.88
CA ASN A 237 -25.70 12.29 -3.67
C ASN A 237 -26.91 12.95 -2.96
N ALA A 238 -27.44 12.35 -1.89
CA ALA A 238 -28.49 12.94 -1.05
C ALA A 238 -27.94 13.81 0.09
N LEU A 239 -26.63 13.78 0.37
CA LEU A 239 -26.01 14.66 1.36
C LEU A 239 -26.19 16.14 0.97
N PRO A 240 -26.56 17.04 1.90
CA PRO A 240 -26.67 18.46 1.62
C PRO A 240 -25.31 19.05 1.18
N ALA A 241 -25.34 20.08 0.34
CA ALA A 241 -24.15 20.85 -0.03
C ALA A 241 -23.65 21.69 1.17
N CYS A 242 -24.59 22.37 1.84
CA CYS A 242 -24.50 22.89 3.20
C CYS A 242 -25.90 22.76 3.83
N PRO A 243 -26.04 22.28 5.09
CA PRO A 243 -27.34 22.16 5.77
C PRO A 243 -27.86 23.48 6.36
N ILE A 244 -27.06 24.55 6.34
CA ILE A 244 -27.40 25.88 6.86
C ILE A 244 -27.13 26.97 5.81
N GLN A 245 -27.68 28.16 6.01
CA GLN A 245 -27.21 29.34 5.29
C GLN A 245 -25.87 29.77 5.90
N ALA A 246 -24.83 29.87 5.07
CA ALA A 246 -23.48 30.23 5.49
C ALA A 246 -22.81 31.10 4.41
N THR A 247 -22.14 32.16 4.85
CA THR A 247 -21.36 33.09 4.01
C THR A 247 -19.90 32.66 3.91
N CYS A 248 -19.18 33.22 2.93
CA CYS A 248 -17.72 33.07 2.77
C CYS A 248 -17.09 34.39 2.27
N GLU A 249 -17.54 35.51 2.84
CA GLU A 249 -17.16 36.88 2.46
C GLU A 249 -15.66 37.12 2.66
N ALA A 250 -15.10 36.75 3.83
CA ALA A 250 -13.68 36.94 4.11
C ALA A 250 -12.80 36.13 3.14
N ALA A 251 -13.28 34.96 2.72
CA ALA A 251 -12.59 34.10 1.75
C ALA A 251 -12.72 34.56 0.29
N SER A 252 -13.73 35.39 -0.01
CA SER A 252 -14.06 35.87 -1.36
C SER A 252 -13.44 37.24 -1.70
N LYS A 253 -12.94 37.96 -0.69
CA LYS A 253 -12.14 39.18 -0.82
C LYS A 253 -10.98 39.01 -1.81
N GLU A 254 -10.69 40.06 -2.59
CA GLU A 254 -9.63 40.07 -3.60
C GLU A 254 -8.25 39.78 -2.96
N GLU A 255 -8.00 40.42 -1.82
CA GLU A 255 -6.81 40.34 -0.98
C GLU A 255 -6.55 38.93 -0.42
N ASN A 256 -7.57 38.07 -0.42
CA ASN A 256 -7.53 36.70 0.08
C ASN A 256 -7.62 35.63 -1.01
N LYS A 257 -7.86 35.99 -2.28
CA LYS A 257 -7.97 35.02 -3.38
C LYS A 257 -6.70 34.19 -3.54
N GLU A 258 -5.52 34.82 -3.50
CA GLU A 258 -4.25 34.08 -3.64
C GLU A 258 -3.94 33.18 -2.43
N LYS A 259 -4.55 33.39 -1.27
CA LYS A 259 -4.44 32.47 -0.12
C LYS A 259 -5.26 31.18 -0.34
N ASN A 260 -6.12 31.13 -1.36
CA ASN A 260 -6.92 29.97 -1.74
C ASN A 260 -6.26 29.18 -2.89
N ARG A 261 -6.14 27.86 -2.70
CA ARG A 261 -5.66 26.90 -3.72
C ARG A 261 -6.74 26.53 -4.73
N TYR A 262 -8.02 26.62 -4.34
CA TYR A 262 -9.18 26.35 -5.19
C TYR A 262 -10.29 27.36 -4.91
N VAL A 263 -10.70 28.12 -5.93
CA VAL A 263 -11.72 29.19 -5.81
C VAL A 263 -13.11 28.68 -5.38
N ASN A 264 -13.37 27.37 -5.52
CA ASN A 264 -14.62 26.73 -5.14
C ASN A 264 -14.56 26.01 -3.77
N ILE A 265 -13.44 26.07 -3.05
CA ILE A 265 -13.24 25.44 -1.73
C ILE A 265 -12.87 26.53 -0.73
N LEU A 266 -13.88 27.25 -0.26
CA LEU A 266 -13.74 28.37 0.68
C LEU A 266 -14.22 27.96 2.08
N PRO A 267 -13.59 28.43 3.18
CA PRO A 267 -14.13 28.30 4.53
C PRO A 267 -15.39 29.16 4.67
N TYR A 268 -16.28 28.79 5.59
CA TYR A 268 -17.42 29.64 5.95
C TYR A 268 -17.03 30.65 7.04
N ASP A 269 -17.56 31.87 7.00
CA ASP A 269 -17.10 32.94 7.91
C ASP A 269 -17.37 32.62 9.39
N HIS A 270 -18.45 31.90 9.70
CA HIS A 270 -18.84 31.54 11.07
C HIS A 270 -17.97 30.42 11.69
N SER A 271 -17.14 29.75 10.90
CA SER A 271 -16.37 28.56 11.29
C SER A 271 -14.90 28.62 10.90
N ARG A 272 -14.47 29.65 10.17
CA ARG A 272 -13.09 29.82 9.74
C ARG A 272 -12.15 29.94 10.94
N VAL A 273 -10.90 29.51 10.76
CA VAL A 273 -9.86 29.87 11.72
C VAL A 273 -9.49 31.32 11.48
N HIS A 274 -9.59 32.14 12.52
CA HIS A 274 -9.07 33.50 12.52
C HIS A 274 -7.61 33.48 12.98
N LEU A 275 -6.76 34.20 12.27
CA LEU A 275 -5.42 34.55 12.73
C LEU A 275 -5.47 35.93 13.39
N THR A 276 -4.52 36.19 14.28
CA THR A 276 -4.35 37.49 14.92
C THR A 276 -3.95 38.52 13.85
N PRO A 277 -4.64 39.66 13.70
CA PRO A 277 -4.26 40.68 12.73
C PRO A 277 -2.84 41.19 12.98
N VAL A 278 -2.05 41.26 11.91
CA VAL A 278 -0.69 41.83 11.93
C VAL A 278 -0.79 43.32 11.61
N GLU A 279 -0.24 44.16 12.50
CA GLU A 279 -0.26 45.61 12.34
C GLU A 279 0.39 46.05 11.01
N GLY A 280 -0.26 46.97 10.30
CA GLY A 280 0.19 47.43 8.98
C GLY A 280 -0.08 46.46 7.81
N VAL A 281 -0.61 45.25 8.04
CA VAL A 281 -0.89 44.26 6.99
C VAL A 281 -2.39 43.96 6.90
N PRO A 282 -3.12 44.53 5.91
CA PRO A 282 -4.53 44.23 5.67
C PRO A 282 -4.79 42.73 5.46
N ASP A 283 -5.96 42.27 5.88
CA ASP A 283 -6.46 40.90 5.67
C ASP A 283 -5.51 39.78 6.14
N SER A 284 -4.63 40.10 7.09
CA SER A 284 -3.72 39.17 7.77
C SER A 284 -4.41 38.28 8.81
N ASP A 285 -5.73 38.37 8.97
CA ASP A 285 -6.53 37.49 9.83
C ASP A 285 -7.04 36.22 9.11
N TYR A 286 -6.88 36.15 7.78
CA TYR A 286 -7.44 35.08 6.96
C TYR A 286 -6.48 33.91 6.69
N ILE A 287 -6.99 32.70 6.87
CA ILE A 287 -6.41 31.45 6.35
C ILE A 287 -7.53 30.53 5.85
N ASN A 288 -7.28 29.75 4.80
CA ASN A 288 -8.24 28.75 4.30
C ASN A 288 -8.25 27.49 5.19
N ALA A 289 -8.85 27.63 6.37
CA ALA A 289 -9.07 26.57 7.33
C ALA A 289 -10.39 26.79 8.10
N SER A 290 -10.96 25.71 8.64
CA SER A 290 -12.24 25.76 9.38
C SER A 290 -12.23 24.81 10.57
N PHE A 291 -12.79 25.23 11.71
CA PHE A 291 -13.00 24.34 12.85
C PHE A 291 -14.09 23.31 12.56
N ILE A 292 -13.83 22.04 12.86
CA ILE A 292 -14.75 20.91 12.69
C ILE A 292 -14.96 20.22 14.03
N ASN A 293 -16.21 19.84 14.32
CA ASN A 293 -16.55 19.10 15.53
C ASN A 293 -16.17 17.62 15.41
N GLY A 294 -15.67 17.04 16.51
CA GLY A 294 -15.62 15.59 16.70
C GLY A 294 -17.01 15.03 17.01
N TYR A 295 -17.07 13.81 17.55
CA TYR A 295 -18.36 13.19 17.94
C TYR A 295 -19.09 14.00 19.01
N GLN A 296 -18.51 14.09 20.21
CA GLN A 296 -19.04 14.85 21.36
C GLN A 296 -18.33 16.19 21.60
N GLU A 297 -17.14 16.37 21.03
CA GLU A 297 -16.26 17.52 21.24
C GLU A 297 -16.45 18.58 20.16
N LYS A 298 -16.66 19.86 20.55
CA LYS A 298 -16.72 20.98 19.61
C LYS A 298 -15.32 21.43 19.23
N ASN A 299 -15.12 21.78 17.95
CA ASN A 299 -13.87 22.29 17.40
C ASN A 299 -12.61 21.40 17.61
N LYS A 300 -12.78 20.10 17.88
CA LYS A 300 -11.71 19.07 18.02
C LYS A 300 -10.66 19.13 16.92
N PHE A 301 -11.08 19.47 15.70
CA PHE A 301 -10.24 19.50 14.51
C PHE A 301 -10.25 20.88 13.84
N ILE A 302 -9.16 21.19 13.15
CA ILE A 302 -9.11 22.23 12.11
C ILE A 302 -8.95 21.51 10.76
N ALA A 303 -9.94 21.60 9.89
CA ALA A 303 -9.83 21.17 8.50
C ALA A 303 -9.20 22.29 7.66
N ALA A 304 -7.93 22.12 7.29
CA ALA A 304 -7.14 23.11 6.57
C ALA A 304 -6.83 22.69 5.13
N GLN A 305 -6.70 23.69 4.25
CA GLN A 305 -6.04 23.55 2.96
C GLN A 305 -4.55 23.17 3.15
N GLY A 306 -4.00 22.34 2.28
CA GLY A 306 -2.56 22.12 2.21
C GLY A 306 -1.88 23.37 1.64
N PRO A 307 -0.94 24.01 2.35
CA PRO A 307 -0.45 25.34 2.01
C PRO A 307 0.04 25.45 0.55
N LYS A 308 -0.17 26.63 -0.02
CA LYS A 308 0.65 27.17 -1.12
C LYS A 308 1.92 27.78 -0.49
N GLU A 309 2.99 27.99 -1.26
CA GLU A 309 4.28 28.49 -0.77
C GLU A 309 4.13 29.82 0.00
N GLU A 310 3.35 30.74 -0.58
CA GLU A 310 2.99 32.05 -0.03
C GLU A 310 2.15 32.00 1.27
N THR A 311 1.57 30.84 1.61
CA THR A 311 0.76 30.64 2.83
C THR A 311 1.45 29.80 3.91
N VAL A 312 2.69 29.33 3.68
CA VAL A 312 3.40 28.48 4.67
C VAL A 312 3.62 29.21 6.00
N ASN A 313 3.88 30.52 5.96
CA ASN A 313 4.04 31.36 7.14
C ASN A 313 2.74 31.46 7.96
N ASP A 314 1.60 31.65 7.29
CA ASP A 314 0.29 31.71 7.94
C ASP A 314 -0.15 30.35 8.49
N PHE A 315 0.22 29.25 7.84
CA PHE A 315 -0.03 27.90 8.32
C PHE A 315 0.71 27.60 9.64
N TRP A 316 1.99 27.95 9.75
CA TRP A 316 2.73 27.83 11.02
C TRP A 316 2.25 28.80 12.10
N ARG A 317 1.85 30.01 11.70
CA ARG A 317 1.23 30.99 12.59
C ARG A 317 -0.10 30.46 13.15
N MET A 318 -0.94 29.82 12.34
CA MET A 318 -2.15 29.12 12.78
C MET A 318 -1.84 28.04 13.82
N ILE A 319 -0.88 27.14 13.54
CA ILE A 319 -0.47 26.06 14.46
C ILE A 319 -0.02 26.63 15.82
N TRP A 320 0.71 27.74 15.80
CA TRP A 320 1.17 28.41 17.01
C TRP A 320 0.04 29.11 17.79
N GLU A 321 -0.79 29.91 17.12
CA GLU A 321 -1.88 30.66 17.75
C GLU A 321 -2.97 29.73 18.30
N GLN A 322 -3.29 28.64 17.60
CA GLN A 322 -4.30 27.66 18.01
C GLN A 322 -3.79 26.61 19.01
N ASN A 323 -2.54 26.73 19.49
CA ASN A 323 -1.89 25.79 20.41
C ASN A 323 -1.94 24.31 19.95
N THR A 324 -1.95 24.07 18.64
CA THR A 324 -1.96 22.73 18.05
C THR A 324 -0.66 22.00 18.39
N ALA A 325 -0.75 20.76 18.89
CA ALA A 325 0.40 19.86 19.09
C ALA A 325 0.54 18.80 17.97
N THR A 326 -0.54 18.54 17.22
CA THR A 326 -0.62 17.43 16.26
C THR A 326 -1.10 17.90 14.90
N ILE A 327 -0.33 17.57 13.86
CA ILE A 327 -0.68 17.84 12.46
C ILE A 327 -0.90 16.52 11.73
N VAL A 328 -1.97 16.42 10.95
CA VAL A 328 -2.35 15.23 10.19
C VAL A 328 -2.41 15.58 8.70
N MET A 329 -1.40 15.14 7.96
CA MET A 329 -1.24 15.37 6.53
C MET A 329 -1.69 14.13 5.75
N VAL A 330 -2.83 14.20 5.07
CA VAL A 330 -3.44 13.09 4.32
C VAL A 330 -3.29 13.31 2.81
N THR A 331 -2.07 13.63 2.37
CA THR A 331 -1.72 13.80 0.95
C THR A 331 -0.21 13.67 0.76
N ASN A 332 0.22 13.14 -0.38
CA ASN A 332 1.59 13.32 -0.83
C ASN A 332 1.80 14.77 -1.32
N LEU A 333 3.05 15.25 -1.33
CA LEU A 333 3.40 16.61 -1.80
C LEU A 333 3.08 16.80 -3.30
N LYS A 334 3.36 15.78 -4.11
CA LYS A 334 3.08 15.74 -5.55
C LYS A 334 2.39 14.43 -5.90
N GLU A 335 1.39 14.52 -6.76
CA GLU A 335 0.66 13.38 -7.33
C GLU A 335 0.63 13.60 -8.84
N ARG A 336 1.03 12.60 -9.65
CA ARG A 336 1.17 12.75 -11.13
C ARG A 336 1.99 13.96 -11.61
N LYS A 337 2.99 14.39 -10.82
CA LYS A 337 3.79 15.64 -10.96
C LYS A 337 3.06 16.94 -10.57
N GLU A 338 1.75 16.93 -10.38
CA GLU A 338 0.98 18.10 -9.89
C GLU A 338 1.29 18.35 -8.41
N CYS A 339 1.59 19.60 -8.03
CA CYS A 339 1.80 19.98 -6.63
C CYS A 339 0.47 20.01 -5.88
N LYS A 340 0.32 19.12 -4.88
CA LYS A 340 -0.87 19.02 -4.02
C LYS A 340 -0.70 19.76 -2.68
N CYS A 341 0.53 19.93 -2.20
CA CYS A 341 0.86 20.67 -1.00
C CYS A 341 2.30 21.21 -1.10
N ALA A 342 2.54 22.44 -0.65
CA ALA A 342 3.88 22.97 -0.44
C ALA A 342 4.60 22.16 0.66
N GLN A 343 5.94 22.07 0.60
CA GLN A 343 6.72 21.46 1.68
C GLN A 343 6.94 22.48 2.79
N TYR A 344 6.05 22.47 3.77
CA TYR A 344 6.06 23.41 4.90
C TYR A 344 7.05 23.03 6.03
N TRP A 345 7.95 22.05 5.84
CA TRP A 345 8.91 21.63 6.85
C TRP A 345 10.34 21.53 6.29
N PRO A 346 11.38 21.83 7.10
CA PRO A 346 12.76 21.54 6.73
C PRO A 346 13.03 20.04 6.80
N ASP A 347 13.83 19.50 5.86
CA ASP A 347 14.24 18.09 5.88
C ASP A 347 15.25 17.77 6.99
N GLN A 348 16.03 18.76 7.42
CA GLN A 348 17.04 18.66 8.48
C GLN A 348 17.29 20.03 9.13
N GLY A 349 17.81 20.02 10.37
CA GLY A 349 18.17 21.25 11.08
C GLY A 349 16.94 22.08 11.45
N CYS A 350 16.99 23.40 11.18
CA CYS A 350 15.86 24.29 11.46
C CYS A 350 15.66 25.34 10.37
N TRP A 351 14.41 25.78 10.21
CA TRP A 351 14.00 26.89 9.35
C TRP A 351 13.10 27.86 10.13
N THR A 352 12.86 29.06 9.60
CA THR A 352 11.95 30.05 10.19
C THR A 352 10.92 30.48 9.15
N TYR A 353 9.64 30.31 9.48
CA TYR A 353 8.50 30.64 8.64
C TYR A 353 7.76 31.83 9.26
N GLY A 354 7.91 33.02 8.67
CA GLY A 354 7.52 34.27 9.30
C GLY A 354 8.23 34.45 10.65
N ASN A 355 7.47 34.46 11.74
CA ASN A 355 7.99 34.56 13.11
C ASN A 355 8.03 33.21 13.85
N ILE A 356 7.82 32.07 13.19
CA ILE A 356 7.85 30.74 13.81
C ILE A 356 9.11 29.98 13.37
N ARG A 357 10.05 29.76 14.29
CA ARG A 357 11.18 28.84 14.09
C ARG A 357 10.68 27.40 14.26
N VAL A 358 11.07 26.52 13.34
CA VAL A 358 10.74 25.10 13.30
C VAL A 358 12.04 24.30 13.19
N SER A 359 12.32 23.43 14.15
CA SER A 359 13.50 22.56 14.21
C SER A 359 13.06 21.10 14.06
N VAL A 360 13.76 20.30 13.26
CA VAL A 360 13.54 18.84 13.19
C VAL A 360 14.16 18.16 14.41
N GLU A 361 13.41 17.25 15.03
CA GLU A 361 13.89 16.41 16.14
C GLU A 361 14.04 14.93 15.71
N ASP A 362 13.06 14.39 15.01
CA ASP A 362 13.01 12.97 14.58
C ASP A 362 12.15 12.78 13.31
N VAL A 363 12.46 11.75 12.52
CA VAL A 363 11.73 11.34 11.31
C VAL A 363 11.68 9.82 11.22
N THR A 364 10.53 9.22 11.53
CA THR A 364 10.26 7.79 11.40
C THR A 364 9.43 7.51 10.14
N VAL A 365 10.00 6.81 9.15
CA VAL A 365 9.32 6.42 7.89
C VAL A 365 8.86 4.96 7.96
N LEU A 366 7.56 4.74 7.76
CA LEU A 366 6.89 3.44 7.63
C LEU A 366 6.15 3.34 6.28
N VAL A 367 5.66 2.14 5.93
CA VAL A 367 5.02 1.87 4.62
C VAL A 367 3.74 2.69 4.34
N ASP A 368 2.91 2.91 5.36
CA ASP A 368 1.65 3.65 5.25
C ASP A 368 1.79 5.16 5.55
N TYR A 369 2.77 5.54 6.36
CA TYR A 369 2.93 6.91 6.84
C TYR A 369 4.34 7.23 7.34
N THR A 370 4.68 8.51 7.32
CA THR A 370 5.84 9.09 8.01
C THR A 370 5.37 9.83 9.26
N VAL A 371 6.09 9.69 10.37
CA VAL A 371 5.95 10.52 11.58
C VAL A 371 7.15 11.46 11.65
N ARG A 372 6.92 12.76 11.82
CA ARG A 372 7.98 13.76 12.04
C ARG A 372 7.75 14.50 13.34
N LYS A 373 8.80 14.71 14.13
CA LYS A 373 8.77 15.51 15.35
C LYS A 373 9.51 16.83 15.12
N PHE A 374 8.90 17.93 15.58
CA PHE A 374 9.47 19.26 15.45
C PHE A 374 9.40 20.03 16.77
N CYS A 375 10.49 20.70 17.17
CA CYS A 375 10.44 21.77 18.17
C CYS A 375 10.14 23.10 17.48
N ILE A 376 9.01 23.73 17.83
CA ILE A 376 8.63 25.06 17.32
C ILE A 376 8.71 26.14 18.40
N GLN A 377 9.07 27.36 18.00
CA GLN A 377 9.12 28.51 18.89
C GLN A 377 8.83 29.81 18.12
N GLN A 378 7.96 30.66 18.67
CA GLN A 378 7.79 32.03 18.17
C GLN A 378 9.02 32.88 18.54
N VAL A 379 9.59 33.54 17.53
CA VAL A 379 10.78 34.38 17.61
C VAL A 379 10.48 35.81 17.11
N GLY A 380 11.44 36.73 17.27
CA GLY A 380 11.32 38.14 16.89
C GLY A 380 11.19 39.08 18.08
N ASP A 381 10.41 38.71 19.10
CA ASP A 381 10.30 39.45 20.36
C ASP A 381 11.34 38.94 21.38
N MET A 382 12.32 39.79 21.74
CA MET A 382 13.31 39.45 22.76
C MET A 382 12.79 39.61 24.20
N THR A 383 11.74 40.40 24.41
CA THR A 383 11.15 40.68 25.73
C THR A 383 10.16 39.59 26.16
N ASN A 384 9.51 38.93 25.20
CA ASN A 384 8.39 38.02 25.41
C ASN A 384 8.70 36.59 24.94
N ARG A 385 9.92 36.08 25.21
CA ARG A 385 10.38 34.75 24.77
C ARG A 385 9.44 33.65 25.27
N LYS A 386 8.60 33.12 24.37
CA LYS A 386 7.70 32.00 24.66
C LYS A 386 8.47 30.67 24.72
N PRO A 387 8.03 29.70 25.52
CA PRO A 387 8.65 28.37 25.58
C PRO A 387 8.50 27.65 24.23
N GLN A 388 9.46 26.79 23.91
CA GLN A 388 9.35 25.89 22.76
C GLN A 388 8.23 24.87 22.96
N ARG A 389 7.64 24.39 21.86
CA ARG A 389 6.57 23.37 21.86
C ARG A 389 6.96 22.22 20.94
N LEU A 390 6.75 20.99 21.40
CA LEU A 390 6.89 19.80 20.57
C LEU A 390 5.64 19.61 19.71
N ILE A 391 5.82 19.49 18.41
CA ILE A 391 4.80 19.15 17.42
C ILE A 391 5.09 17.76 16.88
N THR A 392 4.05 16.94 16.67
CA THR A 392 4.17 15.72 15.87
C THR A 392 3.30 15.82 14.62
N GLN A 393 3.92 15.71 13.44
CA GLN A 393 3.25 15.59 12.15
C GLN A 393 3.13 14.11 11.79
N PHE A 394 1.90 13.68 11.52
CA PHE A 394 1.55 12.37 10.98
C PHE A 394 1.21 12.54 9.50
N HIS A 395 2.03 11.98 8.61
CA HIS A 395 1.91 12.12 7.16
C HIS A 395 1.55 10.79 6.50
N PHE A 396 0.28 10.62 6.11
CA PHE A 396 -0.23 9.40 5.47
C PHE A 396 0.13 9.38 3.99
N THR A 397 0.99 8.45 3.60
CA THR A 397 1.63 8.37 2.27
C THR A 397 1.00 7.31 1.36
N SER A 398 0.30 6.31 1.91
CA SER A 398 -0.24 5.20 1.12
C SER A 398 -1.58 5.47 0.42
N TRP A 399 -2.21 6.64 0.59
CA TRP A 399 -3.41 7.00 -0.18
C TRP A 399 -3.07 7.21 -1.66
N PRO A 400 -3.68 6.45 -2.60
CA PRO A 400 -3.38 6.58 -4.03
C PRO A 400 -3.90 7.88 -4.67
N ASP A 401 -3.28 8.27 -5.78
CA ASP A 401 -3.71 9.38 -6.65
C ASP A 401 -5.17 9.25 -7.12
N PHE A 402 -5.64 8.01 -7.32
CA PHE A 402 -7.01 7.66 -7.73
C PHE A 402 -7.65 6.74 -6.71
N GLY A 403 -8.90 7.03 -6.32
CA GLY A 403 -9.69 6.21 -5.41
C GLY A 403 -9.26 6.33 -3.94
N VAL A 404 -9.12 5.19 -3.28
CA VAL A 404 -8.92 5.03 -1.83
C VAL A 404 -7.92 3.90 -1.55
N PRO A 405 -7.31 3.82 -0.35
CA PRO A 405 -6.43 2.71 0.02
C PRO A 405 -7.11 1.33 -0.18
N PHE A 406 -6.33 0.33 -0.60
CA PHE A 406 -6.85 -1.02 -0.87
C PHE A 406 -7.34 -1.76 0.38
N THR A 407 -6.89 -1.33 1.56
CA THR A 407 -7.25 -1.85 2.88
C THR A 407 -7.48 -0.67 3.84
N PRO A 408 -8.50 -0.70 4.71
CA PRO A 408 -8.69 0.37 5.70
C PRO A 408 -7.68 0.35 6.85
N ILE A 409 -6.97 -0.78 7.08
CA ILE A 409 -6.17 -0.96 8.30
C ILE A 409 -5.04 0.06 8.45
N GLY A 410 -4.39 0.48 7.35
CA GLY A 410 -3.36 1.52 7.38
C GLY A 410 -3.90 2.84 7.93
N MET A 411 -5.13 3.22 7.55
CA MET A 411 -5.82 4.41 8.06
C MET A 411 -6.23 4.26 9.53
N LEU A 412 -6.70 3.07 9.94
CA LEU A 412 -7.05 2.79 11.35
C LEU A 412 -5.82 2.84 12.26
N LYS A 413 -4.70 2.24 11.86
CA LYS A 413 -3.42 2.25 12.62
C LYS A 413 -2.82 3.66 12.68
N PHE A 414 -2.86 4.39 11.57
CA PHE A 414 -2.48 5.81 11.51
C PHE A 414 -3.31 6.65 12.48
N LEU A 415 -4.64 6.51 12.46
CA LEU A 415 -5.55 7.18 13.37
C LEU A 415 -5.31 6.80 14.85
N LYS A 416 -5.06 5.51 15.15
CA LYS A 416 -4.72 5.05 16.51
C LYS A 416 -3.46 5.74 17.03
N LYS A 417 -2.38 5.81 16.23
CA LYS A 417 -1.15 6.54 16.62
C LYS A 417 -1.38 8.06 16.75
N VAL A 418 -2.22 8.68 15.92
CA VAL A 418 -2.61 10.10 16.08
C VAL A 418 -3.33 10.32 17.40
N LYS A 419 -4.33 9.50 17.74
CA LYS A 419 -5.11 9.61 18.99
C LYS A 419 -4.24 9.38 20.22
N ALA A 420 -3.33 8.40 20.18
CA ALA A 420 -2.43 8.09 21.29
C ALA A 420 -1.34 9.15 21.51
N CYS A 421 -0.90 9.86 20.46
CA CYS A 421 0.17 10.85 20.55
C CYS A 421 -0.30 12.28 20.85
N ASN A 422 -1.58 12.61 20.65
CA ASN A 422 -2.07 13.97 20.87
C ASN A 422 -2.29 14.25 22.37
N PRO A 423 -1.56 15.20 23.00
CA PRO A 423 -1.63 15.43 24.43
C PRO A 423 -2.93 16.17 24.83
N GLN A 424 -3.43 15.88 26.04
CA GLN A 424 -4.72 16.37 26.55
C GLN A 424 -4.83 17.91 26.68
N TYR A 425 -3.71 18.63 26.69
CA TYR A 425 -3.66 20.10 26.77
C TYR A 425 -3.52 20.79 25.41
N ALA A 426 -3.47 20.03 24.31
CA ALA A 426 -3.38 20.58 22.96
C ALA A 426 -4.66 21.35 22.58
N GLY A 427 -4.51 22.38 21.75
CA GLY A 427 -5.62 22.87 20.94
C GLY A 427 -5.95 21.94 19.77
N ALA A 428 -6.85 22.39 18.91
CA ALA A 428 -7.42 21.59 17.83
C ALA A 428 -6.38 20.90 16.94
N ILE A 429 -6.63 19.64 16.58
CA ILE A 429 -5.77 18.85 15.70
C ILE A 429 -5.92 19.38 14.25
N VAL A 430 -4.82 19.82 13.63
CA VAL A 430 -4.85 20.35 12.26
C VAL A 430 -4.79 19.19 11.26
N VAL A 431 -5.87 18.97 10.51
CA VAL A 431 -6.00 17.92 9.50
C VAL A 431 -6.08 18.55 8.11
N HIS A 432 -5.16 18.20 7.21
CA HIS A 432 -5.12 18.75 5.85
C HIS A 432 -4.85 17.69 4.78
N CYS A 433 -5.22 18.02 3.55
CA CYS A 433 -4.78 17.30 2.35
C CYS A 433 -4.33 18.34 1.32
N SER A 434 -4.83 18.31 0.08
CA SER A 434 -4.72 19.43 -0.86
C SER A 434 -5.79 20.51 -0.56
N ALA A 435 -7.07 20.20 -0.81
CA ALA A 435 -8.19 21.13 -0.62
C ALA A 435 -8.71 21.22 0.84
N GLY A 436 -8.34 20.26 1.70
CA GLY A 436 -8.79 20.24 3.10
C GLY A 436 -10.25 19.82 3.29
N VAL A 437 -10.83 19.03 2.37
CA VAL A 437 -12.25 18.62 2.44
C VAL A 437 -12.49 17.12 2.18
N GLY A 438 -11.83 16.53 1.18
CA GLY A 438 -12.00 15.12 0.81
C GLY A 438 -11.39 14.15 1.81
N ARG A 439 -10.12 13.76 1.60
CA ARG A 439 -9.36 12.87 2.51
C ARG A 439 -9.34 13.38 3.98
N THR A 440 -9.27 14.69 4.17
CA THR A 440 -9.45 15.37 5.48
C THR A 440 -10.78 15.03 6.14
N GLY A 441 -11.89 15.11 5.39
CA GLY A 441 -13.21 14.74 5.88
C GLY A 441 -13.30 13.25 6.21
N THR A 442 -12.75 12.38 5.35
CA THR A 442 -12.71 10.93 5.63
C THR A 442 -12.00 10.62 6.95
N PHE A 443 -10.84 11.22 7.23
CA PHE A 443 -10.12 11.03 8.50
C PHE A 443 -10.98 11.45 9.71
N VAL A 444 -11.54 12.67 9.68
CA VAL A 444 -12.34 13.23 10.78
C VAL A 444 -13.63 12.43 11.04
N VAL A 445 -14.26 11.92 9.98
CA VAL A 445 -15.48 11.11 10.12
C VAL A 445 -15.17 9.72 10.67
N ILE A 446 -14.06 9.07 10.26
CA ILE A 446 -13.66 7.78 10.84
C ILE A 446 -13.37 7.93 12.33
N ASP A 447 -12.59 8.95 12.76
CA ASP A 447 -12.35 9.25 14.18
C ASP A 447 -13.64 9.32 15.00
N ALA A 448 -14.57 10.16 14.58
CA ALA A 448 -15.79 10.41 15.31
C ALA A 448 -16.80 9.24 15.25
N MET A 449 -16.79 8.46 14.17
CA MET A 449 -17.65 7.28 14.05
C MET A 449 -17.09 6.07 14.82
N LEU A 450 -15.78 6.00 15.08
CA LEU A 450 -15.22 5.08 16.07
C LEU A 450 -15.61 5.48 17.50
N ASP A 451 -15.53 6.78 17.84
CA ASP A 451 -15.99 7.29 19.14
C ASP A 451 -17.50 7.00 19.35
N MET A 452 -18.32 7.15 18.30
CA MET A 452 -19.76 6.81 18.32
C MET A 452 -20.01 5.29 18.39
N MET A 453 -19.24 4.48 17.66
CA MET A 453 -19.33 3.01 17.68
C MET A 453 -19.05 2.46 19.06
N HIS A 454 -18.04 2.99 19.75
CA HIS A 454 -17.72 2.65 21.13
C HIS A 454 -18.84 3.06 22.10
N THR A 455 -19.35 4.29 21.97
CA THR A 455 -20.28 4.89 22.94
C THR A 455 -21.73 4.38 22.81
N GLU A 456 -22.29 4.38 21.59
CA GLU A 456 -23.72 4.11 21.35
C GLU A 456 -23.97 2.75 20.65
N ARG A 457 -22.92 1.98 20.34
CA ARG A 457 -22.99 0.75 19.51
C ARG A 457 -23.72 0.99 18.19
N LYS A 458 -23.53 2.18 17.62
CA LYS A 458 -24.14 2.68 16.39
C LYS A 458 -23.15 3.54 15.59
N VAL A 459 -23.44 3.75 14.32
CA VAL A 459 -22.75 4.74 13.46
C VAL A 459 -23.78 5.54 12.63
N ASP A 460 -23.58 6.85 12.51
CA ASP A 460 -24.41 7.75 11.69
C ASP A 460 -23.51 8.57 10.75
N VAL A 461 -22.93 7.90 9.76
CA VAL A 461 -22.02 8.54 8.79
C VAL A 461 -22.77 9.62 8.00
N TYR A 462 -24.01 9.35 7.58
CA TYR A 462 -24.82 10.31 6.84
C TYR A 462 -25.10 11.58 7.66
N GLY A 463 -25.60 11.44 8.89
CA GLY A 463 -25.90 12.55 9.79
C GLY A 463 -24.64 13.31 10.21
N PHE A 464 -23.55 12.59 10.49
CA PHE A 464 -22.28 13.22 10.86
C PHE A 464 -21.65 13.99 9.69
N VAL A 465 -21.59 13.42 8.48
CA VAL A 465 -21.09 14.12 7.28
C VAL A 465 -21.97 15.33 6.96
N SER A 466 -23.29 15.19 7.04
CA SER A 466 -24.22 16.31 6.91
C SER A 466 -23.94 17.42 7.92
N ARG A 467 -23.67 17.07 9.19
CA ARG A 467 -23.35 18.03 10.27
C ARG A 467 -22.02 18.75 10.04
N ILE A 468 -20.94 18.07 9.66
CA ILE A 468 -19.64 18.74 9.42
C ILE A 468 -19.64 19.57 8.12
N ARG A 469 -20.52 19.26 7.16
CA ARG A 469 -20.79 20.14 5.99
C ARG A 469 -21.46 21.47 6.35
N ALA A 470 -21.95 21.64 7.58
CA ALA A 470 -22.29 22.98 8.10
C ALA A 470 -21.02 23.83 8.34
N GLN A 471 -19.92 23.18 8.76
CA GLN A 471 -18.71 23.85 9.23
C GLN A 471 -17.68 24.09 8.11
N ARG A 472 -17.65 23.25 7.08
CA ARG A 472 -16.81 23.47 5.88
C ARG A 472 -17.45 22.85 4.65
N CYS A 473 -17.32 23.52 3.50
CA CYS A 473 -17.89 23.04 2.24
C CYS A 473 -17.34 21.66 1.84
N GLN A 474 -18.16 20.85 1.15
CA GLN A 474 -17.76 19.58 0.50
C GLN A 474 -16.99 18.55 1.37
N MET A 475 -17.10 18.60 2.70
CA MET A 475 -16.49 17.59 3.59
C MET A 475 -16.96 16.18 3.20
N VAL A 476 -15.99 15.27 2.99
CA VAL A 476 -16.13 14.02 2.22
C VAL A 476 -16.62 14.32 0.79
N GLN A 477 -15.68 14.31 -0.16
CA GLN A 477 -15.85 14.94 -1.47
C GLN A 477 -16.22 13.96 -2.59
N THR A 478 -16.02 12.65 -2.41
CA THR A 478 -16.42 11.62 -3.38
C THR A 478 -17.19 10.47 -2.73
N ASP A 479 -17.96 9.76 -3.56
CA ASP A 479 -18.64 8.51 -3.20
C ASP A 479 -17.66 7.43 -2.72
N MET A 480 -16.53 7.25 -3.40
CA MET A 480 -15.47 6.31 -2.98
C MET A 480 -14.89 6.66 -1.60
N GLN A 481 -14.71 7.96 -1.30
CA GLN A 481 -14.31 8.42 0.05
C GLN A 481 -15.39 8.13 1.10
N TYR A 482 -16.66 8.18 0.72
CA TYR A 482 -17.79 7.85 1.60
C TYR A 482 -17.88 6.34 1.88
N VAL A 483 -17.74 5.50 0.84
CA VAL A 483 -17.67 4.03 0.97
C VAL A 483 -16.49 3.60 1.83
N PHE A 484 -15.33 4.23 1.69
CA PHE A 484 -14.14 3.90 2.49
C PHE A 484 -14.31 4.17 3.99
N ILE A 485 -15.13 5.15 4.39
CA ILE A 485 -15.50 5.35 5.80
C ILE A 485 -16.25 4.13 6.34
N TYR A 486 -17.25 3.64 5.60
CA TYR A 486 -18.00 2.43 5.97
C TYR A 486 -17.10 1.19 6.02
N GLN A 487 -16.15 1.05 5.07
CA GLN A 487 -15.17 -0.04 5.07
C GLN A 487 -14.25 0.03 6.31
N ALA A 488 -13.78 1.22 6.70
CA ALA A 488 -12.96 1.38 7.91
C ALA A 488 -13.73 1.07 9.21
N LEU A 489 -15.01 1.44 9.27
CA LEU A 489 -15.87 1.12 10.42
C LEU A 489 -16.19 -0.37 10.50
N LEU A 490 -16.44 -1.02 9.36
CA LEU A 490 -16.65 -2.47 9.30
C LEU A 490 -15.39 -3.26 9.65
N GLU A 491 -14.23 -2.82 9.16
CA GLU A 491 -12.91 -3.37 9.50
C GLU A 491 -12.68 -3.34 11.02
N HIS A 492 -12.90 -2.19 11.67
CA HIS A 492 -12.78 -2.10 13.12
C HIS A 492 -13.84 -2.93 13.86
N TYR A 493 -15.08 -3.00 13.35
CA TYR A 493 -16.14 -3.80 13.99
C TYR A 493 -15.88 -5.32 13.94
N LEU A 494 -15.42 -5.85 12.80
CA LEU A 494 -15.21 -7.29 12.61
C LEU A 494 -13.94 -7.82 13.29
N TYR A 495 -12.89 -7.01 13.36
CA TYR A 495 -11.56 -7.45 13.79
C TYR A 495 -11.05 -6.76 15.05
N GLY A 496 -11.59 -5.57 15.40
CA GLY A 496 -11.22 -4.83 16.61
C GLY A 496 -9.84 -4.18 16.51
N ASP A 497 -9.10 -4.26 17.61
CA ASP A 497 -7.69 -3.89 17.72
C ASP A 497 -6.90 -5.17 18.06
N THR A 498 -6.05 -5.60 17.14
CA THR A 498 -5.23 -6.83 17.25
C THR A 498 -3.75 -6.53 17.46
N GLU A 499 -3.39 -5.26 17.67
CA GLU A 499 -2.03 -4.90 18.03
C GLU A 499 -1.77 -5.17 19.52
N LEU A 500 -0.61 -5.74 19.81
CA LEU A 500 -0.18 -6.12 21.16
C LEU A 500 1.18 -5.50 21.45
N GLU A 501 1.31 -4.88 22.61
CA GLU A 501 2.63 -4.58 23.19
C GLU A 501 3.34 -5.90 23.54
N VAL A 502 4.67 -5.93 23.41
CA VAL A 502 5.49 -7.14 23.69
C VAL A 502 5.23 -7.68 25.11
N THR A 503 5.07 -6.78 26.09
CA THR A 503 4.71 -7.07 27.49
C THR A 503 3.39 -7.83 27.65
N SER A 504 2.47 -7.71 26.69
CA SER A 504 1.15 -8.36 26.70
C SER A 504 1.11 -9.69 25.94
N LEU A 505 2.20 -10.07 25.26
CA LEU A 505 2.22 -11.24 24.37
C LEU A 505 1.90 -12.54 25.11
N GLU A 506 2.52 -12.81 26.25
CA GLU A 506 2.29 -14.06 27.01
C GLU A 506 0.81 -14.22 27.39
N THR A 507 0.17 -13.15 27.86
CA THR A 507 -1.26 -13.14 28.21
C THR A 507 -2.15 -13.37 26.98
N HIS A 508 -1.78 -12.81 25.81
CA HIS A 508 -2.50 -13.09 24.56
C HIS A 508 -2.29 -14.54 24.10
N LEU A 509 -1.08 -15.09 24.17
CA LEU A 509 -0.80 -16.49 23.80
C LEU A 509 -1.58 -17.46 24.68
N GLN A 510 -1.64 -17.22 26.00
CA GLN A 510 -2.50 -18.00 26.89
C GLN A 510 -3.98 -17.95 26.46
N LYS A 511 -4.49 -16.80 26.04
CA LYS A 511 -5.86 -16.66 25.49
C LYS A 511 -6.03 -17.35 24.13
N ILE A 512 -4.99 -17.39 23.29
CA ILE A 512 -5.00 -17.95 21.94
C ILE A 512 -4.97 -19.47 21.94
N TYR A 513 -4.12 -20.07 22.77
CA TYR A 513 -3.98 -21.53 22.85
C TYR A 513 -5.10 -22.20 23.65
N ASN A 514 -5.65 -21.52 24.67
CA ASN A 514 -6.77 -22.05 25.44
C ASN A 514 -8.11 -21.96 24.69
N LYS A 515 -9.02 -22.88 25.04
CA LYS A 515 -10.38 -22.95 24.51
C LYS A 515 -11.21 -21.73 24.97
N ILE A 516 -11.92 -21.09 24.04
CA ILE A 516 -12.78 -19.94 24.36
C ILE A 516 -14.02 -20.41 25.14
N PRO A 517 -14.36 -19.79 26.29
CA PRO A 517 -15.59 -20.09 27.02
C PRO A 517 -16.83 -19.97 26.13
N GLY A 518 -17.64 -21.04 26.09
CA GLY A 518 -18.89 -21.08 25.32
C GLY A 518 -18.76 -21.47 23.84
N THR A 519 -17.56 -21.69 23.30
CA THR A 519 -17.37 -22.20 21.92
C THR A 519 -16.78 -23.61 21.90
N SER A 520 -16.62 -24.19 20.71
CA SER A 520 -15.87 -25.44 20.47
C SER A 520 -14.35 -25.24 20.37
N ASN A 521 -13.91 -24.01 20.08
CA ASN A 521 -12.61 -23.69 19.48
C ASN A 521 -11.67 -22.93 20.44
N ASN A 522 -10.38 -22.88 20.11
CA ASN A 522 -9.42 -21.97 20.75
C ASN A 522 -9.37 -20.59 20.06
N GLY A 523 -8.64 -19.65 20.65
CA GLY A 523 -8.48 -18.30 20.09
C GLY A 523 -7.78 -18.28 18.73
N LEU A 524 -6.78 -19.15 18.53
CA LEU A 524 -6.06 -19.27 17.26
C LEU A 524 -6.99 -19.66 16.10
N GLU A 525 -7.86 -20.64 16.33
CA GLU A 525 -8.85 -21.09 15.35
C GLU A 525 -9.88 -20.01 15.03
N GLU A 526 -10.33 -19.21 16.00
CA GLU A 526 -11.26 -18.11 15.74
C GLU A 526 -10.63 -17.01 14.89
N GLU A 527 -9.39 -16.61 15.20
CA GLU A 527 -8.63 -15.67 14.38
C GLU A 527 -8.38 -16.21 12.97
N PHE A 528 -7.87 -17.43 12.85
CA PHE A 528 -7.60 -18.02 11.53
C PHE A 528 -8.87 -18.22 10.71
N LYS A 529 -10.01 -18.54 11.34
CA LYS A 529 -11.33 -18.59 10.70
C LYS A 529 -11.77 -17.23 10.15
N LYS A 530 -11.49 -16.13 10.85
CA LYS A 530 -11.70 -14.76 10.32
C LYS A 530 -10.83 -14.52 9.08
N LEU A 531 -9.56 -14.93 9.10
CA LEU A 531 -8.65 -14.82 7.95
C LEU A 531 -9.07 -15.67 6.74
N THR A 532 -9.68 -16.84 6.94
CA THR A 532 -10.22 -17.68 5.85
C THR A 532 -11.60 -17.24 5.35
N SER A 533 -12.32 -16.42 6.11
CA SER A 533 -13.60 -15.83 5.68
C SER A 533 -13.44 -14.64 4.70
N ILE A 534 -12.21 -14.17 4.50
CA ILE A 534 -11.88 -13.11 3.53
C ILE A 534 -12.05 -13.64 2.10
N LYS A 535 -12.99 -13.05 1.34
CA LYS A 535 -13.30 -13.46 -0.04
C LYS A 535 -12.12 -13.20 -0.99
N ILE A 536 -11.70 -14.24 -1.71
CA ILE A 536 -10.71 -14.16 -2.79
C ILE A 536 -11.31 -13.38 -3.97
N GLN A 537 -10.59 -12.41 -4.50
CA GLN A 537 -11.09 -11.48 -5.51
C GLN A 537 -10.85 -12.01 -6.94
N ASN A 538 -11.56 -13.07 -7.30
CA ASN A 538 -11.44 -13.78 -8.59
C ASN A 538 -11.45 -12.83 -9.81
N ASP A 539 -12.28 -11.78 -9.81
CA ASP A 539 -12.36 -10.78 -10.89
C ASP A 539 -11.06 -10.01 -11.14
N LYS A 540 -10.14 -10.02 -10.16
CA LYS A 540 -8.79 -9.43 -10.26
C LYS A 540 -7.71 -10.45 -10.64
N MET A 541 -8.04 -11.71 -10.86
CA MET A 541 -7.07 -12.78 -11.16
C MET A 541 -7.04 -13.11 -12.66
N ARG A 542 -7.18 -12.09 -13.54
CA ARG A 542 -7.46 -12.27 -14.97
C ARG A 542 -6.24 -12.74 -15.76
N THR A 543 -5.12 -12.01 -15.70
CA THR A 543 -3.94 -12.30 -16.54
C THR A 543 -3.37 -13.71 -16.28
N GLY A 544 -3.38 -14.19 -15.04
CA GLY A 544 -2.96 -15.55 -14.70
C GLY A 544 -3.91 -16.67 -15.17
N ASN A 545 -5.18 -16.35 -15.42
CA ASN A 545 -6.19 -17.26 -15.96
C ASN A 545 -6.28 -17.25 -17.50
N LEU A 546 -5.49 -16.42 -18.20
CA LEU A 546 -5.43 -16.46 -19.67
C LEU A 546 -4.90 -17.84 -20.12
N PRO A 547 -5.46 -18.50 -21.16
CA PRO A 547 -5.06 -19.85 -21.56
C PRO A 547 -3.56 -20.03 -21.82
N ALA A 548 -2.90 -19.02 -22.40
CA ALA A 548 -1.44 -19.03 -22.60
C ALA A 548 -0.63 -19.06 -21.29
N ASN A 549 -1.18 -18.49 -20.22
CA ASN A 549 -0.57 -18.35 -18.90
C ASN A 549 -0.96 -19.46 -17.92
N MET A 550 -2.08 -20.18 -18.13
CA MET A 550 -2.51 -21.26 -17.23
C MET A 550 -1.39 -22.30 -16.99
N LYS A 551 -0.65 -22.68 -18.04
CA LYS A 551 0.50 -23.60 -17.96
C LYS A 551 1.70 -23.06 -17.16
N LYS A 552 1.77 -21.75 -16.90
CA LYS A 552 2.83 -21.12 -16.08
C LYS A 552 2.54 -21.21 -14.58
N ASN A 553 1.36 -21.69 -14.16
CA ASN A 553 0.93 -21.71 -12.77
C ASN A 553 1.05 -23.12 -12.15
N ARG A 554 1.67 -23.25 -10.97
CA ARG A 554 1.68 -24.51 -10.19
C ARG A 554 0.31 -24.87 -9.60
N VAL A 555 -0.47 -23.86 -9.18
CA VAL A 555 -1.78 -24.04 -8.56
C VAL A 555 -2.73 -22.94 -9.07
N LEU A 556 -3.83 -23.32 -9.71
CA LEU A 556 -4.75 -22.37 -10.36
C LEU A 556 -5.45 -21.41 -9.38
N GLN A 557 -5.64 -21.81 -8.12
CA GLN A 557 -6.19 -20.95 -7.06
C GLN A 557 -5.16 -19.97 -6.46
N ILE A 558 -3.87 -20.11 -6.79
CA ILE A 558 -2.76 -19.33 -6.22
C ILE A 558 -2.00 -18.65 -7.36
N ILE A 559 -2.65 -17.61 -7.91
CA ILE A 559 -2.15 -16.73 -8.97
C ILE A 559 -2.29 -15.26 -8.52
N PRO A 560 -1.49 -14.31 -9.06
CA PRO A 560 -1.46 -12.95 -8.53
C PRO A 560 -2.75 -12.17 -8.85
N TYR A 561 -3.05 -11.17 -8.01
CA TYR A 561 -4.03 -10.14 -8.37
C TYR A 561 -3.42 -9.12 -9.34
N GLU A 562 -4.24 -8.59 -10.24
CA GLU A 562 -3.81 -7.70 -11.33
C GLU A 562 -3.15 -6.40 -10.84
N PHE A 563 -3.51 -5.91 -9.66
CA PHE A 563 -3.04 -4.61 -9.16
C PHE A 563 -1.61 -4.63 -8.59
N ASN A 564 -1.06 -5.82 -8.32
CA ASN A 564 0.27 -6.02 -7.74
C ASN A 564 0.98 -7.25 -8.34
N ARG A 565 0.55 -7.74 -9.51
CA ARG A 565 1.30 -8.78 -10.24
C ARG A 565 2.67 -8.23 -10.64
N VAL A 566 3.69 -9.07 -10.55
CA VAL A 566 5.01 -8.70 -11.09
C VAL A 566 4.94 -8.79 -12.61
N ILE A 567 5.21 -7.68 -13.29
CA ILE A 567 5.22 -7.57 -14.75
C ILE A 567 6.68 -7.69 -15.21
N ILE A 568 6.96 -8.51 -16.21
CA ILE A 568 8.29 -8.58 -16.83
C ILE A 568 8.25 -8.03 -18.27
N PRO A 569 9.38 -7.66 -18.89
CA PRO A 569 9.38 -7.16 -20.26
C PRO A 569 8.79 -8.17 -21.25
N VAL A 570 8.08 -7.70 -22.27
CA VAL A 570 7.55 -8.57 -23.35
C VAL A 570 8.71 -9.08 -24.22
N LYS A 571 8.74 -10.39 -24.52
CA LYS A 571 9.67 -10.98 -25.49
C LYS A 571 9.25 -10.59 -26.91
N ARG A 572 10.22 -10.19 -27.73
CA ARG A 572 9.96 -9.66 -29.08
C ARG A 572 9.31 -10.72 -29.97
N GLY A 573 8.06 -10.49 -30.35
CA GLY A 573 7.26 -11.40 -31.18
C GLY A 573 6.37 -12.38 -30.40
N GLU A 574 6.38 -12.38 -29.07
CA GLU A 574 5.62 -13.33 -28.24
C GLU A 574 4.63 -12.61 -27.30
N GLU A 575 3.33 -12.73 -27.54
CA GLU A 575 2.29 -12.26 -26.62
C GLU A 575 2.27 -13.07 -25.30
N ASN A 576 1.73 -12.48 -24.22
CA ASN A 576 1.60 -13.11 -22.89
C ASN A 576 2.96 -13.49 -22.23
N THR A 577 4.04 -12.84 -22.64
CA THR A 577 5.40 -13.03 -22.07
C THR A 577 5.77 -12.02 -20.99
N ASP A 578 4.83 -11.15 -20.60
CA ASP A 578 4.92 -10.24 -19.46
C ASP A 578 4.51 -10.87 -18.12
N TYR A 579 3.92 -12.08 -18.17
CA TYR A 579 3.35 -12.75 -17.00
C TYR A 579 4.28 -13.78 -16.34
N VAL A 580 4.43 -13.63 -15.02
CA VAL A 580 4.94 -14.61 -14.05
C VAL A 580 3.93 -14.77 -12.91
N ASN A 581 3.86 -15.96 -12.30
CA ASN A 581 3.04 -16.16 -11.09
C ASN A 581 3.79 -15.64 -9.84
N ALA A 582 3.87 -14.32 -9.74
CA ALA A 582 4.47 -13.61 -8.61
C ALA A 582 3.69 -12.33 -8.28
N SER A 583 3.67 -11.96 -7.00
CA SER A 583 3.00 -10.76 -6.47
C SER A 583 4.00 -9.89 -5.72
N PHE A 584 3.94 -8.57 -5.90
CA PHE A 584 4.55 -7.63 -4.97
C PHE A 584 3.80 -7.63 -3.64
N ILE A 585 4.57 -7.57 -2.55
CA ILE A 585 4.09 -7.59 -1.18
C ILE A 585 4.77 -6.44 -0.42
N ASP A 586 3.95 -5.57 0.17
CA ASP A 586 4.36 -4.51 1.08
C ASP A 586 5.00 -5.10 2.36
N GLY A 587 6.10 -4.48 2.81
CA GLY A 587 6.77 -4.79 4.07
C GLY A 587 6.53 -3.71 5.13
N TYR A 588 7.31 -3.73 6.22
CA TYR A 588 7.09 -2.80 7.34
C TYR A 588 7.43 -1.33 7.00
N ARG A 589 8.56 -1.08 6.31
CA ARG A 589 9.01 0.27 5.95
C ARG A 589 8.79 0.68 4.51
N GLN A 590 8.71 -0.28 3.59
CA GLN A 590 8.74 -0.04 2.16
C GLN A 590 7.64 -0.84 1.44
N LYS A 591 7.04 -0.20 0.44
CA LYS A 591 6.20 -0.91 -0.52
C LYS A 591 7.02 -1.85 -1.37
N ASP A 592 6.39 -2.88 -1.92
CA ASP A 592 7.03 -3.84 -2.83
C ASP A 592 8.28 -4.54 -2.23
N SER A 593 8.37 -4.63 -0.89
CA SER A 593 9.54 -5.17 -0.16
C SER A 593 9.86 -6.62 -0.51
N TYR A 594 8.85 -7.41 -0.85
CA TYR A 594 9.00 -8.80 -1.26
C TYR A 594 8.30 -9.05 -2.60
N ILE A 595 8.87 -9.96 -3.39
CA ILE A 595 8.21 -10.62 -4.51
C ILE A 595 7.83 -12.03 -4.03
N ALA A 596 6.56 -12.24 -3.69
CA ALA A 596 6.02 -13.56 -3.34
C ALA A 596 5.74 -14.34 -4.63
N SER A 597 6.65 -15.26 -4.97
CA SER A 597 6.61 -16.07 -6.19
C SER A 597 6.33 -17.54 -5.90
N GLN A 598 5.73 -18.25 -6.86
CA GLN A 598 5.85 -19.71 -6.88
C GLN A 598 7.31 -20.13 -7.15
N GLY A 599 7.72 -21.32 -6.76
CA GLY A 599 8.96 -21.91 -7.25
C GLY A 599 8.88 -22.11 -8.76
N PRO A 600 9.93 -21.81 -9.55
CA PRO A 600 9.87 -21.97 -11.00
C PRO A 600 9.51 -23.41 -11.40
N LEU A 601 8.65 -23.53 -12.42
CA LEU A 601 8.51 -24.73 -13.23
C LEU A 601 9.67 -24.77 -14.24
N LEU A 602 10.02 -25.95 -14.76
CA LEU A 602 11.11 -26.11 -15.74
C LEU A 602 11.01 -25.13 -16.92
N HIS A 603 9.81 -24.99 -17.51
CA HIS A 603 9.51 -24.07 -18.61
C HIS A 603 9.25 -22.61 -18.17
N THR A 604 9.53 -22.24 -16.93
CA THR A 604 9.46 -20.86 -16.41
C THR A 604 10.73 -20.38 -15.72
N ILE A 605 11.83 -21.16 -15.74
CA ILE A 605 13.12 -20.75 -15.14
C ILE A 605 13.65 -19.47 -15.81
N GLU A 606 13.52 -19.36 -17.14
CA GLU A 606 13.87 -18.16 -17.91
C GLU A 606 13.07 -16.94 -17.42
N ASP A 607 11.74 -17.04 -17.36
CA ASP A 607 10.86 -15.95 -16.91
C ASP A 607 11.13 -15.56 -15.45
N PHE A 608 11.51 -16.51 -14.59
CA PHE A 608 11.92 -16.26 -13.19
C PHE A 608 13.24 -15.47 -13.09
N TRP A 609 14.25 -15.81 -13.89
CA TRP A 609 15.49 -15.04 -13.94
C TRP A 609 15.34 -13.66 -14.59
N ARG A 610 14.47 -13.55 -15.61
CA ARG A 610 14.08 -12.27 -16.22
C ARG A 610 13.37 -11.36 -15.20
N MET A 611 12.51 -11.93 -14.35
CA MET A 611 11.86 -11.23 -13.23
C MET A 611 12.89 -10.68 -12.22
N ILE A 612 13.80 -11.53 -11.75
CA ILE A 612 14.86 -11.16 -10.79
C ILE A 612 15.77 -10.06 -11.38
N TRP A 613 16.09 -10.14 -12.67
CA TRP A 613 16.92 -9.14 -13.34
C TRP A 613 16.22 -7.79 -13.52
N GLU A 614 14.96 -7.77 -13.97
CA GLU A 614 14.19 -6.52 -14.15
C GLU A 614 14.02 -5.79 -12.80
N TRP A 615 13.55 -6.51 -11.79
CA TRP A 615 13.19 -5.96 -10.47
C TRP A 615 14.35 -5.89 -9.48
N LYS A 616 15.55 -6.26 -9.92
CA LYS A 616 16.83 -6.07 -9.22
C LYS A 616 16.94 -6.81 -7.88
N SER A 617 16.21 -7.91 -7.70
CA SER A 617 16.30 -8.73 -6.48
C SER A 617 17.73 -9.26 -6.27
N CYS A 618 18.42 -8.76 -5.25
CA CYS A 618 19.74 -9.25 -4.82
C CYS A 618 19.67 -10.33 -3.74
N SER A 619 18.46 -10.67 -3.29
CA SER A 619 18.16 -11.72 -2.32
C SER A 619 17.03 -12.60 -2.84
N ILE A 620 17.27 -13.91 -2.89
CA ILE A 620 16.29 -14.96 -3.22
C ILE A 620 16.17 -15.87 -1.99
N VAL A 621 14.95 -16.15 -1.53
CA VAL A 621 14.68 -17.02 -0.39
C VAL A 621 13.84 -18.20 -0.85
N MET A 622 14.41 -19.41 -0.74
CA MET A 622 13.82 -20.68 -1.14
C MET A 622 13.40 -21.46 0.12
N LEU A 623 12.10 -21.71 0.26
CA LEU A 623 11.47 -22.29 1.46
C LEU A 623 10.87 -23.67 1.17
N THR A 624 11.53 -24.47 0.35
CA THR A 624 11.06 -25.78 -0.12
C THR A 624 12.25 -26.54 -0.69
N GLU A 625 12.27 -27.86 -0.58
CA GLU A 625 13.21 -28.68 -1.35
C GLU A 625 12.80 -28.76 -2.83
N LEU A 626 13.66 -29.32 -3.66
CA LEU A 626 13.31 -29.60 -5.07
C LEU A 626 12.16 -30.62 -5.16
N GLU A 627 12.18 -31.63 -4.29
CA GLU A 627 11.16 -32.66 -4.14
C GLU A 627 10.84 -32.87 -2.65
N GLU A 628 9.56 -33.01 -2.31
CA GLU A 628 9.11 -33.38 -0.96
C GLU A 628 7.98 -34.44 -1.10
N ARG A 629 8.11 -35.55 -0.37
CA ARG A 629 7.18 -36.71 -0.36
C ARG A 629 6.96 -37.36 -1.73
N GLY A 630 8.03 -37.49 -2.53
CA GLY A 630 7.94 -38.07 -3.87
C GLY A 630 7.21 -37.17 -4.88
N GLN A 631 7.18 -35.86 -4.65
CA GLN A 631 6.53 -34.88 -5.52
C GLN A 631 7.39 -33.65 -5.70
N GLU A 632 7.71 -33.33 -6.95
CA GLU A 632 8.41 -32.10 -7.33
C GLU A 632 7.69 -30.86 -6.78
N LYS A 633 8.47 -29.98 -6.14
CA LYS A 633 8.00 -28.74 -5.52
C LYS A 633 8.59 -27.51 -6.18
N CYS A 634 9.82 -27.60 -6.67
CA CYS A 634 10.55 -26.54 -7.35
C CYS A 634 11.53 -27.15 -8.37
N ALA A 635 11.60 -26.61 -9.58
CA ALA A 635 12.64 -26.97 -10.52
C ALA A 635 13.96 -26.30 -10.10
N GLN A 636 15.09 -26.98 -10.27
CA GLN A 636 16.39 -26.39 -9.96
C GLN A 636 16.71 -25.27 -10.98
N TYR A 637 16.84 -24.04 -10.48
CA TYR A 637 17.05 -22.83 -11.29
C TYR A 637 18.46 -22.23 -11.14
N TRP A 638 19.35 -22.89 -10.42
CA TRP A 638 20.75 -22.49 -10.23
C TRP A 638 21.67 -23.65 -10.68
N PRO A 639 22.89 -23.36 -11.15
CA PRO A 639 23.86 -24.40 -11.48
C PRO A 639 24.37 -25.07 -10.19
N SER A 640 24.47 -26.41 -10.17
CA SER A 640 25.14 -27.14 -9.08
C SER A 640 26.64 -26.87 -9.07
N ASP A 641 27.22 -26.69 -10.26
CA ASP A 641 28.61 -26.36 -10.50
C ASP A 641 28.75 -25.49 -11.76
N GLY A 642 29.76 -24.63 -11.80
CA GLY A 642 30.05 -23.79 -12.95
C GLY A 642 28.93 -22.80 -13.31
N LEU A 643 28.45 -22.88 -14.55
CA LEU A 643 27.72 -21.82 -15.24
C LEU A 643 26.59 -22.37 -16.11
N VAL A 644 25.42 -21.74 -16.05
CA VAL A 644 24.23 -22.07 -16.85
C VAL A 644 23.62 -20.80 -17.45
N SER A 645 22.95 -20.91 -18.61
CA SER A 645 22.32 -19.77 -19.30
C SER A 645 20.85 -20.02 -19.58
N TYR A 646 20.02 -19.03 -19.26
CA TYR A 646 18.57 -18.99 -19.43
C TYR A 646 18.20 -17.77 -20.29
N GLY A 647 18.27 -17.91 -21.60
CA GLY A 647 18.09 -16.79 -22.54
C GLY A 647 19.18 -15.73 -22.40
N ASP A 648 18.78 -14.46 -22.27
CA ASP A 648 19.70 -13.32 -22.06
C ASP A 648 20.42 -13.35 -20.69
N ILE A 649 20.06 -14.25 -19.75
CA ILE A 649 20.60 -14.29 -18.39
C ILE A 649 21.50 -15.52 -18.19
N THR A 650 22.77 -15.28 -17.84
CA THR A 650 23.74 -16.29 -17.41
C THR A 650 23.91 -16.25 -15.90
N VAL A 651 23.98 -17.42 -15.26
CA VAL A 651 24.11 -17.61 -13.81
C VAL A 651 25.32 -18.49 -13.55
N GLU A 652 26.22 -18.05 -12.67
CA GLU A 652 27.42 -18.77 -12.27
C GLU A 652 27.47 -18.90 -10.74
N LEU A 653 27.70 -20.11 -10.22
CA LEU A 653 27.86 -20.33 -8.78
C LEU A 653 29.29 -19.95 -8.35
N LYS A 654 29.42 -18.95 -7.47
CA LYS A 654 30.73 -18.46 -6.99
C LYS A 654 31.13 -19.02 -5.63
N LYS A 655 30.15 -19.24 -4.73
CA LYS A 655 30.39 -19.80 -3.40
C LYS A 655 29.12 -20.44 -2.87
N GLU A 656 29.30 -21.51 -2.10
CA GLU A 656 28.27 -22.15 -1.29
C GLU A 656 28.74 -22.14 0.18
N GLU A 657 27.88 -21.73 1.10
CA GLU A 657 28.11 -21.71 2.56
C GLU A 657 26.95 -22.39 3.28
N GLU A 658 27.19 -23.52 3.95
CA GLU A 658 26.16 -24.23 4.71
C GLU A 658 26.04 -23.70 6.14
N CYS A 659 24.83 -23.36 6.56
CA CYS A 659 24.48 -22.92 7.92
C CYS A 659 23.56 -23.94 8.59
N GLU A 660 23.36 -23.84 9.91
CA GLU A 660 22.61 -24.82 10.74
C GLU A 660 21.20 -25.19 10.24
N SER A 661 20.57 -24.37 9.39
CA SER A 661 19.24 -24.66 8.84
C SER A 661 19.05 -24.18 7.39
N TYR A 662 20.12 -23.76 6.71
CA TYR A 662 20.04 -23.22 5.35
C TYR A 662 21.39 -23.16 4.62
N THR A 663 21.41 -23.43 3.31
CA THR A 663 22.53 -23.02 2.46
C THR A 663 22.43 -21.54 2.06
N VAL A 664 23.56 -20.87 1.93
CA VAL A 664 23.71 -19.60 1.19
C VAL A 664 24.51 -19.86 -0.10
N ARG A 665 23.97 -19.46 -1.25
CA ARG A 665 24.66 -19.52 -2.55
C ARG A 665 24.90 -18.12 -3.08
N ASP A 666 26.16 -17.75 -3.27
CA ASP A 666 26.56 -16.51 -3.94
C ASP A 666 26.60 -16.77 -5.46
N LEU A 667 25.65 -16.18 -6.18
CA LEU A 667 25.49 -16.32 -7.62
C LEU A 667 25.97 -15.03 -8.30
N LEU A 668 26.85 -15.17 -9.31
CA LEU A 668 27.16 -14.09 -10.24
C LEU A 668 26.19 -14.20 -11.42
N VAL A 669 25.27 -13.24 -11.51
CA VAL A 669 24.23 -13.22 -12.54
C VAL A 669 24.55 -12.13 -13.55
N THR A 670 24.69 -12.50 -14.82
CA THR A 670 25.12 -11.63 -15.91
C THR A 670 24.07 -11.60 -17.01
N ASN A 671 23.58 -10.40 -17.34
CA ASN A 671 22.75 -10.21 -18.53
C ASN A 671 23.67 -9.97 -19.73
N THR A 672 23.70 -10.93 -20.65
CA THR A 672 24.59 -10.97 -21.82
C THR A 672 24.24 -9.90 -22.85
N ARG A 673 22.97 -9.52 -22.94
CA ARG A 673 22.47 -8.44 -23.81
C ARG A 673 22.80 -7.05 -23.26
N GLU A 674 22.80 -6.85 -21.95
CA GLU A 674 23.21 -5.60 -21.31
C GLU A 674 24.72 -5.47 -21.05
N ASN A 675 25.46 -6.59 -21.09
CA ASN A 675 26.86 -6.68 -20.64
C ASN A 675 27.06 -6.14 -19.21
N LYS A 676 26.17 -6.53 -18.29
CA LYS A 676 26.23 -6.17 -16.87
C LYS A 676 26.07 -7.42 -16.01
N SER A 677 26.78 -7.44 -14.88
CA SER A 677 26.66 -8.48 -13.87
C SER A 677 26.20 -7.92 -12.52
N ARG A 678 25.65 -8.79 -11.67
CA ARG A 678 25.21 -8.50 -10.30
C ARG A 678 25.50 -9.72 -9.42
N GLN A 679 25.88 -9.49 -8.17
CA GLN A 679 25.91 -10.53 -7.15
C GLN A 679 24.49 -10.69 -6.57
N ILE A 680 23.99 -11.91 -6.54
CA ILE A 680 22.67 -12.26 -6.01
C ILE A 680 22.84 -13.43 -5.05
N ARG A 681 22.28 -13.34 -3.85
CA ARG A 681 22.32 -14.43 -2.86
C ARG A 681 21.04 -15.24 -2.86
N GLN A 682 21.16 -16.55 -3.02
CA GLN A 682 20.09 -17.48 -2.67
C GLN A 682 20.28 -17.93 -1.21
N PHE A 683 19.21 -17.95 -0.44
CA PHE A 683 19.13 -18.55 0.89
C PHE A 683 18.13 -19.71 0.81
N HIS A 684 18.59 -20.95 0.92
CA HIS A 684 17.77 -22.16 0.76
C HIS A 684 17.53 -22.78 2.15
N PHE A 685 16.30 -22.69 2.65
CA PHE A 685 15.93 -23.10 4.01
C PHE A 685 15.54 -24.58 4.09
N HIS A 686 16.39 -25.37 4.74
CA HIS A 686 16.22 -26.81 4.97
C HIS A 686 15.45 -27.13 6.26
N GLY A 687 15.29 -26.16 7.17
CA GLY A 687 14.63 -26.34 8.46
C GLY A 687 13.10 -26.52 8.42
N TRP A 688 12.46 -26.69 7.25
CA TRP A 688 11.00 -26.89 7.16
C TRP A 688 10.64 -28.35 6.83
N PRO A 689 9.91 -29.07 7.70
CA PRO A 689 9.55 -30.46 7.45
C PRO A 689 8.57 -30.65 6.28
N GLU A 690 8.58 -31.85 5.70
CA GLU A 690 7.63 -32.29 4.67
C GLU A 690 6.16 -32.30 5.11
N VAL A 691 5.92 -32.35 6.42
CA VAL A 691 4.60 -32.33 7.06
C VAL A 691 4.64 -31.38 8.25
N GLY A 692 3.72 -30.42 8.29
CA GLY A 692 3.59 -29.48 9.40
C GLY A 692 4.54 -28.29 9.35
N ILE A 693 5.06 -27.94 10.53
CA ILE A 693 5.86 -26.74 10.81
C ILE A 693 7.15 -27.09 11.56
N PRO A 694 8.18 -26.22 11.53
CA PRO A 694 9.42 -26.45 12.27
C PRO A 694 9.20 -26.60 13.79
N SER A 695 10.06 -27.42 14.42
CA SER A 695 10.02 -27.71 15.87
C SER A 695 10.36 -26.51 16.76
N ASP A 696 11.03 -25.50 16.21
CA ASP A 696 11.36 -24.22 16.82
C ASP A 696 11.47 -23.12 15.74
N GLY A 697 11.60 -21.86 16.16
CA GLY A 697 11.79 -20.70 15.32
C GLY A 697 13.24 -20.27 15.07
N LYS A 698 14.23 -20.89 15.73
CA LYS A 698 15.64 -20.47 15.69
C LYS A 698 16.18 -20.40 14.27
N GLY A 699 15.93 -21.43 13.46
CA GLY A 699 16.33 -21.46 12.05
C GLY A 699 15.68 -20.34 11.22
N MET A 700 14.39 -20.07 11.45
CA MET A 700 13.61 -19.04 10.75
C MET A 700 14.06 -17.62 11.12
N ILE A 701 14.32 -17.35 12.41
CA ILE A 701 14.91 -16.10 12.89
C ILE A 701 16.30 -15.87 12.24
N SER A 702 17.11 -16.93 12.16
CA SER A 702 18.47 -16.87 11.63
C SER A 702 18.53 -16.54 10.14
N ILE A 703 17.68 -17.16 9.32
CA ILE A 703 17.60 -16.84 7.88
C ILE A 703 17.00 -15.44 7.63
N ILE A 704 15.99 -15.01 8.41
CA ILE A 704 15.43 -13.65 8.31
C ILE A 704 16.53 -12.61 8.63
N ALA A 705 17.33 -12.82 9.68
CA ALA A 705 18.44 -11.94 10.04
C ALA A 705 19.54 -11.91 8.95
N ALA A 706 19.86 -13.05 8.33
CA ALA A 706 20.84 -13.12 7.24
C ALA A 706 20.36 -12.38 5.98
N VAL A 707 19.08 -12.52 5.62
CA VAL A 707 18.46 -11.80 4.50
C VAL A 707 18.41 -10.29 4.79
N GLN A 708 18.00 -9.87 5.99
CA GLN A 708 18.01 -8.46 6.39
C GLN A 708 19.43 -7.84 6.32
N LYS A 709 20.46 -8.58 6.73
CA LYS A 709 21.87 -8.17 6.62
C LYS A 709 22.33 -8.01 5.17
N GLN A 710 21.94 -8.92 4.27
CA GLN A 710 22.21 -8.81 2.84
C GLN A 710 21.53 -7.56 2.24
N GLN A 711 20.25 -7.34 2.55
CA GLN A 711 19.46 -6.22 2.01
C GLN A 711 20.08 -4.85 2.31
N GLN A 712 20.56 -4.66 3.56
CA GLN A 712 21.26 -3.45 3.99
C GLN A 712 22.54 -3.18 3.18
N GLN A 713 23.17 -4.23 2.64
CA GLN A 713 24.37 -4.15 1.81
C GLN A 713 24.05 -4.02 0.31
N SER A 714 22.90 -4.55 -0.13
CA SER A 714 22.47 -4.59 -1.54
C SER A 714 21.39 -3.57 -1.91
N GLY A 715 21.30 -2.46 -1.18
CA GLY A 715 20.44 -1.31 -1.55
C GLY A 715 18.93 -1.52 -1.41
N ASN A 716 18.49 -2.45 -0.54
CA ASN A 716 17.07 -2.70 -0.23
C ASN A 716 16.15 -2.90 -1.46
N HIS A 717 16.61 -3.64 -2.47
CA HIS A 717 15.78 -4.05 -3.62
C HIS A 717 14.80 -5.20 -3.23
N PRO A 718 13.66 -5.39 -3.92
CA PRO A 718 12.67 -6.40 -3.54
C PRO A 718 13.25 -7.80 -3.30
N ILE A 719 12.93 -8.43 -2.17
CA ILE A 719 13.37 -9.80 -1.84
C ILE A 719 12.49 -10.80 -2.59
N THR A 720 13.05 -11.64 -3.46
CA THR A 720 12.26 -12.71 -4.08
C THR A 720 12.11 -13.86 -3.09
N VAL A 721 10.87 -14.21 -2.69
CA VAL A 721 10.57 -15.26 -1.70
C VAL A 721 9.66 -16.29 -2.34
N HIS A 722 10.06 -17.56 -2.34
CA HIS A 722 9.26 -18.66 -2.89
C HIS A 722 9.28 -19.92 -2.04
N CYS A 723 8.24 -20.73 -2.20
CA CYS A 723 8.21 -22.14 -1.84
C CYS A 723 7.79 -22.93 -3.10
N SER A 724 6.88 -23.89 -2.99
CA SER A 724 6.23 -24.46 -4.19
C SER A 724 5.19 -23.51 -4.79
N ALA A 725 3.99 -23.38 -4.20
CA ALA A 725 2.94 -22.50 -4.74
C ALA A 725 3.13 -20.99 -4.43
N GLY A 726 4.08 -20.64 -3.57
CA GLY A 726 4.38 -19.24 -3.24
C GLY A 726 3.35 -18.57 -2.33
N ALA A 727 2.73 -19.32 -1.39
CA ALA A 727 1.67 -18.79 -0.52
C ALA A 727 1.86 -19.18 0.97
N GLY A 728 1.85 -20.47 1.32
CA GLY A 728 1.94 -20.90 2.72
C GLY A 728 3.25 -20.50 3.42
N ARG A 729 4.33 -21.23 3.15
CA ARG A 729 5.67 -20.94 3.71
C ARG A 729 6.16 -19.52 3.32
N THR A 730 5.98 -19.10 2.08
CA THR A 730 6.27 -17.73 1.59
C THR A 730 5.59 -16.65 2.44
N GLY A 731 4.27 -16.76 2.66
CA GLY A 731 3.52 -15.82 3.48
C GLY A 731 3.94 -15.85 4.94
N THR A 732 4.38 -17.00 5.45
CA THR A 732 4.91 -17.13 6.81
C THR A 732 6.23 -16.37 6.95
N PHE A 733 7.15 -16.51 6.00
CA PHE A 733 8.41 -15.74 5.96
C PHE A 733 8.16 -14.23 5.81
N CYS A 734 7.25 -13.80 4.93
CA CYS A 734 6.93 -12.38 4.77
C CYS A 734 6.24 -11.80 6.02
N ALA A 735 5.35 -12.57 6.67
CA ALA A 735 4.70 -12.17 7.92
C ALA A 735 5.73 -12.01 9.03
N LEU A 736 6.59 -13.01 9.26
CA LEU A 736 7.63 -12.97 10.28
C LEU A 736 8.65 -11.87 10.02
N SER A 737 9.12 -11.70 8.77
CA SER A 737 10.01 -10.60 8.41
C SER A 737 9.43 -9.23 8.74
N THR A 738 8.11 -9.05 8.52
CA THR A 738 7.39 -7.80 8.81
C THR A 738 7.15 -7.61 10.31
N VAL A 739 6.70 -8.64 11.02
CA VAL A 739 6.40 -8.56 12.47
C VAL A 739 7.67 -8.42 13.30
N LEU A 740 8.74 -9.16 12.99
CA LEU A 740 10.01 -9.07 13.74
C LEU A 740 10.69 -7.71 13.54
N GLU A 741 10.64 -7.13 12.33
CA GLU A 741 11.13 -5.76 12.12
C GLU A 741 10.28 -4.73 12.87
N ARG A 742 8.94 -4.89 12.89
CA ARG A 742 8.04 -4.03 13.66
C ARG A 742 8.29 -4.13 15.16
N VAL A 743 8.36 -5.33 15.72
CA VAL A 743 8.65 -5.59 17.14
C VAL A 743 9.94 -4.88 17.55
N LYS A 744 11.01 -5.06 16.77
CA LYS A 744 12.30 -4.41 17.00
C LYS A 744 12.25 -2.88 16.92
N ALA A 745 11.32 -2.30 16.14
CA ALA A 745 11.19 -0.87 15.93
C ALA A 745 10.18 -0.16 16.85
N GLU A 746 9.10 -0.82 17.26
CA GLU A 746 7.98 -0.21 18.02
C GLU A 746 7.70 -0.84 19.39
N GLY A 747 8.23 -2.03 19.69
CA GLY A 747 7.78 -2.81 20.87
C GLY A 747 6.36 -3.39 20.73
N ILE A 748 5.85 -3.43 19.49
CA ILE A 748 4.46 -3.81 19.17
C ILE A 748 4.43 -4.84 18.04
N LEU A 749 3.61 -5.88 18.19
CA LEU A 749 3.29 -6.87 17.14
C LEU A 749 1.81 -6.81 16.74
N ASP A 750 1.49 -7.38 15.58
CA ASP A 750 0.12 -7.51 15.06
C ASP A 750 0.10 -8.62 14.00
N VAL A 751 0.10 -9.88 14.45
CA VAL A 751 0.19 -11.05 13.55
C VAL A 751 -1.06 -11.13 12.68
N PHE A 752 -2.24 -10.91 13.25
CA PHE A 752 -3.52 -10.96 12.56
C PHE A 752 -3.59 -10.00 11.36
N GLN A 753 -3.38 -8.68 11.56
CA GLN A 753 -3.49 -7.74 10.44
C GLN A 753 -2.31 -7.83 9.48
N THR A 754 -1.14 -8.32 9.91
CA THR A 754 -0.04 -8.63 8.99
C THR A 754 -0.47 -9.72 8.01
N VAL A 755 -0.92 -10.88 8.52
CA VAL A 755 -1.37 -11.99 7.67
C VAL A 755 -2.59 -11.62 6.84
N LYS A 756 -3.53 -10.84 7.38
CA LYS A 756 -4.66 -10.28 6.64
C LYS A 756 -4.22 -9.39 5.48
N SER A 757 -3.24 -8.51 5.70
CA SER A 757 -2.70 -7.63 4.66
C SER A 757 -1.97 -8.42 3.58
N LEU A 758 -1.31 -9.53 3.92
CA LEU A 758 -0.73 -10.46 2.94
C LEU A 758 -1.82 -11.18 2.12
N ARG A 759 -2.89 -11.68 2.75
CA ARG A 759 -4.04 -12.34 2.08
C ARG A 759 -4.75 -11.43 1.07
N LEU A 760 -4.79 -10.12 1.34
CA LEU A 760 -5.35 -9.12 0.43
C LEU A 760 -4.44 -8.82 -0.78
N GLN A 761 -3.14 -9.10 -0.69
CA GLN A 761 -2.15 -8.89 -1.75
C GLN A 761 -1.87 -10.16 -2.58
N ARG A 762 -1.91 -11.35 -1.98
CA ARG A 762 -1.80 -12.63 -2.69
C ARG A 762 -2.70 -13.70 -2.03
N PRO A 763 -3.48 -14.48 -2.82
CA PRO A 763 -4.32 -15.55 -2.27
C PRO A 763 -3.54 -16.53 -1.39
N HIS A 764 -4.19 -17.03 -0.33
CA HIS A 764 -3.69 -18.09 0.55
C HIS A 764 -2.35 -17.85 1.29
N MET A 765 -1.81 -16.62 1.33
CA MET A 765 -0.62 -16.29 2.13
C MET A 765 -0.81 -16.70 3.61
N VAL A 766 0.13 -17.50 4.16
CA VAL A 766 -0.05 -18.29 5.41
C VAL A 766 -1.28 -19.20 5.27
N GLN A 767 -1.08 -20.42 4.78
CA GLN A 767 -2.13 -21.22 4.16
C GLN A 767 -2.90 -22.10 5.17
N THR A 768 -2.24 -22.58 6.22
CA THR A 768 -2.78 -23.52 7.21
C THR A 768 -2.74 -22.95 8.64
N LEU A 769 -3.55 -23.51 9.54
CA LEU A 769 -3.66 -23.05 10.94
C LEU A 769 -2.31 -23.12 11.67
N GLU A 770 -1.62 -24.26 11.54
CA GLU A 770 -0.23 -24.48 11.99
C GLU A 770 0.74 -23.39 11.50
N GLN A 771 0.59 -22.86 10.28
CA GLN A 771 1.47 -21.78 9.77
C GLN A 771 1.17 -20.44 10.47
N TYR A 772 -0.09 -20.21 10.86
CA TYR A 772 -0.49 -19.06 11.66
C TYR A 772 -0.04 -19.23 13.13
N GLU A 773 -0.07 -20.45 13.66
CA GLU A 773 0.52 -20.83 14.95
C GLU A 773 2.02 -20.55 15.00
N PHE A 774 2.74 -20.97 13.95
CA PHE A 774 4.17 -20.79 13.82
C PHE A 774 4.54 -19.30 13.77
N CYS A 775 3.72 -18.45 13.14
CA CYS A 775 3.90 -16.99 13.20
C CYS A 775 3.92 -16.46 14.65
N TYR A 776 3.02 -16.92 15.52
CA TYR A 776 3.01 -16.53 16.94
C TYR A 776 4.21 -17.11 17.70
N LYS A 777 4.50 -18.40 17.51
CA LYS A 777 5.59 -19.11 18.18
C LYS A 777 6.97 -18.49 17.90
N VAL A 778 7.29 -18.20 16.64
CA VAL A 778 8.59 -17.60 16.28
C VAL A 778 8.71 -16.16 16.82
N VAL A 779 7.60 -15.42 16.93
CA VAL A 779 7.61 -14.09 17.56
C VAL A 779 7.83 -14.18 19.07
N GLN A 780 7.25 -15.18 19.75
CA GLN A 780 7.54 -15.48 21.15
C GLN A 780 9.02 -15.82 21.36
N GLU A 781 9.55 -16.82 20.65
CA GLU A 781 10.94 -17.25 20.78
C GLU A 781 11.94 -16.11 20.50
N TYR A 782 11.62 -15.21 19.55
CA TYR A 782 12.43 -14.02 19.29
C TYR A 782 12.43 -13.03 20.46
N ILE A 783 11.27 -12.80 21.07
CA ILE A 783 11.14 -11.91 22.23
C ILE A 783 11.84 -12.51 23.44
N ASP A 784 11.69 -13.81 23.70
CA ASP A 784 12.33 -14.50 24.82
C ASP A 784 13.87 -14.45 24.68
N ALA A 785 14.40 -14.75 23.49
CA ALA A 785 15.83 -14.74 23.17
C ALA A 785 16.48 -13.34 23.18
N PHE A 786 15.70 -12.28 23.00
CA PHE A 786 16.17 -10.89 23.00
C PHE A 786 15.45 -10.03 24.05
N SER A 787 14.99 -10.64 25.13
CA SER A 787 14.15 -10.02 26.18
C SER A 787 14.78 -8.81 26.88
N ASP A 788 16.12 -8.67 26.83
CA ASP A 788 16.81 -7.50 27.36
C ASP A 788 16.73 -6.24 26.47
N TYR A 789 16.26 -6.36 25.22
CA TYR A 789 16.22 -5.29 24.22
C TYR A 789 15.30 -4.13 24.65
N ALA A 790 15.81 -2.90 24.59
CA ALA A 790 15.20 -1.75 25.26
C ALA A 790 13.76 -1.41 24.83
N ASN A 791 13.35 -1.76 23.60
CA ASN A 791 11.99 -1.52 23.10
C ASN A 791 10.97 -2.58 23.58
N PHE A 792 11.37 -3.58 24.37
CA PHE A 792 10.49 -4.66 24.86
C PHE A 792 10.08 -4.49 26.34
N LYS A 793 10.48 -3.37 26.98
CA LYS A 793 10.40 -3.11 28.42
C LYS A 793 9.57 -1.86 28.73
#